data_AF-A0A374C118-F1
#
_entry.id   AF-A0A374C118-F1
#
_cell.length_a   1.000
_cell.length_b   1.000
_cell.length_c   1.000
_cell.angle_alpha   90.00
_cell.angle_beta   90.00
_cell.angle_gamma   90.00
#
_symmetry.space_group_name_H-M   'P 1'
#
loop_
_entity.id
_entity.type
_entity.pdbx_description
1 polymer ?
#
loop_
_entity_poly.entity_id
_entity_poly.type
_entity_poly.pdbx_seq_one_letter_code
_entity_poly.pdbx_strand_id
1 'polypeptide(L)'
;MRKMLALSFMLLCSPTLFAQTVANMDSLKAEKKTTAISLKLTGNLTTQGNSDFRQMRDLCWQLRNVDLSEATCPVIPKNAFHSRHHLQKIILPQKVQQIGSQAFFACDNLQELHLPMSLRQVDAAAFSGCKKLKHIIIEGTPQLAEYAFAHLSGLQTVKVNSKIPPRADVTTFYGIHRSQCRLIVPKGSEKAYRKAPGWSLFYAEMKQAKETCDPMKCLIPVPMDLQVKKDARLLQVHGIWNIVAADGLANEKEQAERILSERDCLTNNNTQEGISRQKANVKGGSKELLTLTMEINPSLADDEAYTLEVLQRGVTIKGKTAAGVFYGLMTFDQLLRGNGAKNCCDAIPQLALSDQPRTHVRELMVDPCRTFIPYEQLKAFIPEMARYKLNAIHLHLVDDQAWRIEIKKYPRLTAEASSRWGMDDMNMPIKGYYTQEQMRELVSFAAKYHVQVVPEIEMPGHEVAAISVYPELTCHGVQVPIRTTCGVSDELLCPGNEFTYEFLGNVFKELADVFPSPYIHLGGDEAGNPALDCWTNCPKCQALKKKLGITTTDRSENWKLQGYLFDRMIELLRNRYHKTPMFWYELDFKKIQPGCVTFAWRSGLTEEALKAAVENNARIMLCPGEHCYFDYPMAKGDMPEVNWGMPVTTLKDTYRLDPGWGMGKDFENNNLFGVAGTLWSECINTPERIYYQAYPRALALAEAGWSMQKNRSWEGFILRMKPTLEDMMRRGITFSMEF
;
A
#
# COMPACT_ATOMS: atom_id res chain seq x y z
N MET A 1 37.89 40.48 32.42
CA MET A 1 36.53 40.89 32.87
C MET A 1 35.57 39.84 32.34
N ARG A 2 35.27 38.78 33.10
CA ARG A 2 34.15 38.63 34.05
C ARG A 2 32.75 38.82 33.40
N LYS A 3 31.99 37.70 33.40
CA LYS A 3 30.51 37.55 33.35
C LYS A 3 29.89 37.59 31.94
N MET A 4 29.02 36.69 31.48
CA MET A 4 28.13 35.74 32.16
C MET A 4 28.00 34.42 31.36
N LEU A 5 28.37 33.29 31.97
CA LEU A 5 27.72 32.00 31.73
C LEU A 5 26.76 31.79 32.90
N ALA A 6 25.48 31.58 32.60
CA ALA A 6 24.51 31.03 33.54
C ALA A 6 23.56 30.11 32.75
N LEU A 7 24.02 28.88 32.54
CA LEU A 7 23.14 27.76 32.22
C LEU A 7 22.52 27.32 33.54
N SER A 8 21.32 27.79 33.85
CA SER A 8 20.52 27.28 34.96
C SER A 8 19.90 25.94 34.55
N PHE A 9 20.55 24.88 34.98
CA PHE A 9 19.95 23.56 35.16
C PHE A 9 18.86 23.69 36.23
N MET A 10 17.58 23.76 35.81
CA MET A 10 16.46 23.51 36.71
C MET A 10 15.85 22.15 36.37
N LEU A 11 16.12 21.19 37.25
CA LEU A 11 15.22 20.09 37.51
C LEU A 11 13.83 20.68 37.82
N LEU A 12 12.83 20.31 37.01
CA LEU A 12 11.43 20.39 37.40
C LEU A 12 10.87 18.96 37.39
N CYS A 13 10.74 18.39 38.59
CA CYS A 13 9.75 17.36 38.84
C CYS A 13 8.35 17.97 38.62
N SER A 14 7.70 17.51 37.54
CA SER A 14 6.26 17.43 37.18
C SER A 14 5.28 18.53 37.65
N PRO A 15 4.36 18.91 36.76
CA PRO A 15 3.01 18.41 36.95
C PRO A 15 2.42 17.81 35.67
N THR A 16 1.40 16.98 35.84
CA THR A 16 0.39 16.60 34.84
C THR A 16 0.30 17.59 33.67
N LEU A 17 0.58 17.14 32.44
CA LEU A 17 0.22 17.88 31.23
C LEU A 17 -1.26 18.27 31.33
N PHE A 18 -1.56 19.55 31.56
CA PHE A 18 -2.93 20.04 31.58
C PHE A 18 -3.58 19.68 30.24
N ALA A 19 -4.64 18.87 30.30
CA ALA A 19 -5.44 18.58 29.12
C ALA A 19 -6.05 19.90 28.61
N GLN A 20 -5.87 20.20 27.33
CA GLN A 20 -6.60 21.33 26.75
C GLN A 20 -8.08 20.92 26.69
N THR A 21 -8.92 21.63 27.45
CA THR A 21 -10.36 21.38 27.50
C THR A 21 -11.06 22.31 26.51
N VAL A 22 -11.77 21.73 25.54
CA VAL A 22 -12.48 22.47 24.50
C VAL A 22 -13.84 21.82 24.21
N ALA A 23 -14.77 22.58 23.66
CA ALA A 23 -16.05 22.00 23.25
C ALA A 23 -15.86 21.05 22.05
N ASN A 24 -15.09 21.49 21.06
CA ASN A 24 -14.80 20.80 19.80
C ASN A 24 -13.44 21.26 19.24
N MET A 25 -12.94 20.57 18.22
CA MET A 25 -11.64 20.81 17.60
C MET A 25 -11.58 22.10 16.80
N ASP A 26 -12.70 22.59 16.28
CA ASP A 26 -12.76 23.86 15.55
C ASP A 26 -12.43 25.06 16.45
N SER A 27 -12.61 24.93 17.76
CA SER A 27 -12.20 25.96 18.72
C SER A 27 -10.68 26.03 18.96
N LEU A 28 -9.92 25.01 18.54
CA LEU A 28 -8.46 25.01 18.65
C LEU A 28 -7.81 25.60 17.40
N LYS A 29 -6.89 26.54 17.60
CA LYS A 29 -6.01 27.05 16.54
C LYS A 29 -5.01 25.96 16.09
N ALA A 30 -4.50 26.09 14.87
CA ALA A 30 -3.58 25.13 14.27
C ALA A 30 -2.35 24.85 15.15
N GLU A 31 -1.73 25.89 15.74
CA GLU A 31 -0.53 25.73 16.59
C GLU A 31 -0.82 24.96 17.89
N LYS A 32 -2.07 25.04 18.38
CA LYS A 32 -2.50 24.27 19.55
C LYS A 32 -2.77 22.82 19.22
N LYS A 33 -3.30 22.53 18.02
CA LYS A 33 -3.50 21.16 17.52
C LYS A 33 -2.17 20.41 17.41
N THR A 34 -1.12 21.03 16.86
CA THR A 34 0.18 20.36 16.64
C THR A 34 0.95 20.03 17.92
N THR A 35 0.75 20.84 18.95
CA THR A 35 1.37 20.67 20.28
C THR A 35 0.51 19.87 21.25
N ALA A 36 -0.70 19.46 20.84
CA ALA A 36 -1.63 18.75 21.71
C ALA A 36 -1.12 17.33 22.04
N ILE A 37 -0.79 17.10 23.31
CA ILE A 37 -0.45 15.77 23.85
C ILE A 37 -1.65 15.17 24.60
N SER A 38 -2.50 16.01 25.19
CA SER A 38 -3.67 15.61 25.96
C SER A 38 -4.83 16.56 25.65
N LEU A 39 -6.00 16.01 25.29
CA LEU A 39 -7.21 16.75 24.96
C LEU A 39 -8.39 16.24 25.78
N LYS A 40 -9.24 17.17 26.24
CA LYS A 40 -10.58 16.86 26.77
C LYS A 40 -11.61 17.59 25.93
N LEU A 41 -12.55 16.85 25.35
CA LEU A 41 -13.66 17.43 24.59
C LEU A 41 -14.98 17.27 25.36
N THR A 42 -15.80 18.32 25.37
CA THR A 42 -17.03 18.38 26.19
C THR A 42 -18.30 18.69 25.40
N GLY A 43 -18.18 19.04 24.12
CA GLY A 43 -19.30 19.43 23.27
C GLY A 43 -19.95 18.27 22.50
N ASN A 44 -20.80 18.65 21.54
CA ASN A 44 -21.34 17.72 20.54
C ASN A 44 -20.28 17.51 19.45
N LEU A 45 -19.81 16.27 19.29
CA LEU A 45 -18.73 15.97 18.34
C LEU A 45 -19.30 15.66 16.96
N THR A 46 -18.64 16.23 15.95
CA THR A 46 -18.86 15.96 14.55
C THR A 46 -18.14 14.68 14.13
N THR A 47 -18.69 13.96 13.14
CA THR A 47 -18.20 12.63 12.70
C THR A 47 -17.99 12.52 11.19
N GLN A 48 -18.23 13.58 10.43
CA GLN A 48 -18.14 13.59 8.97
C GLN A 48 -17.31 14.79 8.45
N GLY A 49 -16.66 14.63 7.29
CA GLY A 49 -15.84 15.68 6.68
C GLY A 49 -14.62 16.04 7.53
N ASN A 50 -14.37 17.35 7.72
CA ASN A 50 -13.34 17.85 8.63
C ASN A 50 -13.74 17.72 10.12
N SER A 51 -14.14 16.51 10.50
CA SER A 51 -14.72 16.19 11.81
C SER A 51 -13.73 16.35 12.96
N ASP A 52 -14.26 16.43 14.19
CA ASP A 52 -13.46 16.40 15.41
C ASP A 52 -12.49 15.20 15.44
N PHE A 53 -12.95 14.03 14.97
CA PHE A 53 -12.13 12.82 14.91
C PHE A 53 -11.02 12.91 13.86
N ARG A 54 -11.32 13.39 12.63
CA ARG A 54 -10.28 13.63 11.61
C ARG A 54 -9.25 14.63 12.10
N GLN A 55 -9.68 15.70 12.76
CA GLN A 55 -8.78 16.71 13.29
C GLN A 55 -7.89 16.15 14.43
N MET A 56 -8.46 15.40 15.38
CA MET A 56 -7.67 14.72 16.41
C MET A 56 -6.70 13.69 15.80
N ARG A 57 -7.12 12.97 14.76
CA ARG A 57 -6.28 11.96 14.08
C ARG A 57 -5.13 12.60 13.32
N ASP A 58 -5.43 13.52 12.41
CA ASP A 58 -4.47 13.97 11.39
C ASP A 58 -3.77 15.29 11.74
N LEU A 59 -4.37 16.14 12.60
CA LEU A 59 -3.79 17.45 12.97
C LEU A 59 -3.11 17.44 14.35
N CYS A 60 -3.47 16.49 15.21
CA CYS A 60 -2.87 16.31 16.52
C CYS A 60 -1.92 15.12 16.54
N TRP A 61 -0.87 15.16 15.73
CA TRP A 61 0.07 14.05 15.52
C TRP A 61 0.81 13.60 16.80
N GLN A 62 0.89 14.44 17.83
CA GLN A 62 1.50 14.12 19.13
C GLN A 62 0.51 13.61 20.19
N LEU A 63 -0.77 13.48 19.85
CA LEU A 63 -1.84 13.19 20.79
C LEU A 63 -1.65 11.81 21.43
N ARG A 64 -1.59 11.78 22.76
CA ARG A 64 -1.42 10.56 23.56
C ARG A 64 -2.64 10.25 24.41
N ASN A 65 -3.34 11.28 24.88
CA ASN A 65 -4.45 11.14 25.80
C ASN A 65 -5.66 11.90 25.29
N VAL A 66 -6.81 11.22 25.23
CA VAL A 66 -8.08 11.81 24.84
C VAL A 66 -9.14 11.51 25.89
N ASP A 67 -9.79 12.54 26.41
CA ASP A 67 -10.91 12.43 27.32
C ASP A 67 -12.18 12.94 26.64
N LEU A 68 -13.09 12.02 26.30
CA LEU A 68 -14.40 12.32 25.72
C LEU A 68 -15.54 12.06 26.71
N SER A 69 -15.26 11.90 28.01
CA SER A 69 -16.26 11.50 29.01
C SER A 69 -17.46 12.44 29.11
N GLU A 70 -17.24 13.74 28.89
CA GLU A 70 -18.28 14.79 28.90
C GLU A 70 -18.78 15.13 27.50
N ALA A 71 -18.18 14.57 26.44
CA ALA A 71 -18.62 14.81 25.07
C ALA A 71 -19.94 14.08 24.77
N THR A 72 -20.73 14.66 23.87
CA THR A 72 -21.90 13.99 23.30
C THR A 72 -21.57 13.50 21.90
N CYS A 73 -21.46 12.17 21.78
CA CYS A 73 -21.18 11.51 20.51
C CYS A 73 -21.74 10.07 20.56
N PRO A 74 -22.88 9.77 19.91
CA PRO A 74 -23.46 8.44 19.95
C PRO A 74 -22.65 7.40 19.17
N VAL A 75 -21.80 7.83 18.23
CA VAL A 75 -21.02 6.95 17.35
C VAL A 75 -19.59 7.46 17.24
N ILE A 76 -18.61 6.66 17.64
CA ILE A 76 -17.23 6.88 17.22
C ILE A 76 -17.14 6.42 15.76
N PRO A 77 -16.81 7.29 14.79
CA PRO A 77 -16.88 6.94 13.36
C PRO A 77 -15.84 5.89 12.99
N LYS A 78 -16.03 5.26 11.82
CA LYS A 78 -14.99 4.41 11.22
C LYS A 78 -13.68 5.21 11.08
N ASN A 79 -12.55 4.53 11.23
CA ASN A 79 -11.21 5.11 11.11
C ASN A 79 -10.91 6.32 12.02
N ALA A 80 -11.68 6.56 13.09
CA ALA A 80 -11.60 7.75 13.95
C ALA A 80 -10.18 8.10 14.44
N PHE A 81 -9.40 7.09 14.79
CA PHE A 81 -8.01 7.14 15.24
C PHE A 81 -7.16 6.08 14.52
N HIS A 82 -7.49 5.79 13.25
CA HIS A 82 -6.77 4.79 12.46
C HIS A 82 -5.26 5.07 12.45
N SER A 83 -4.47 4.06 12.85
CA SER A 83 -3.01 4.07 12.90
C SER A 83 -2.43 5.23 13.71
N ARG A 84 -3.05 5.57 14.83
CA ARG A 84 -2.49 6.57 15.77
C ARG A 84 -1.57 5.89 16.76
N HIS A 85 -0.36 5.62 16.29
CA HIS A 85 0.71 4.96 17.04
C HIS A 85 1.08 5.66 18.35
N HIS A 86 0.83 6.97 18.50
CA HIS A 86 1.12 7.71 19.74
C HIS A 86 0.00 7.66 20.79
N LEU A 87 -1.22 7.24 20.42
CA LEU A 87 -2.36 7.21 21.33
C LEU A 87 -2.12 6.17 22.43
N GLN A 88 -2.19 6.58 23.69
CA GLN A 88 -1.93 5.76 24.87
C GLN A 88 -3.19 5.52 25.70
N LYS A 89 -4.06 6.52 25.78
CA LYS A 89 -5.28 6.49 26.58
C LYS A 89 -6.42 7.18 25.86
N ILE A 90 -7.59 6.54 25.87
CA ILE A 90 -8.85 7.18 25.52
C ILE A 90 -9.93 6.89 26.57
N ILE A 91 -10.66 7.93 26.97
CA ILE A 91 -11.89 7.81 27.75
C ILE A 91 -13.06 8.06 26.80
N LEU A 92 -13.90 7.06 26.60
CA LEU A 92 -15.03 7.13 25.66
C LEU A 92 -16.19 7.98 26.21
N PRO A 93 -17.05 8.54 25.32
CA PRO A 93 -18.28 9.21 25.75
C PRO A 93 -19.19 8.29 26.55
N GLN A 94 -19.75 8.76 27.66
CA GLN A 94 -20.62 7.94 28.52
C GLN A 94 -21.88 7.42 27.82
N LYS A 95 -22.33 8.12 26.76
CA LYS A 95 -23.54 7.79 25.98
C LYS A 95 -23.23 7.16 24.61
N VAL A 96 -21.98 6.79 24.34
CA VAL A 96 -21.61 6.14 23.06
C VAL A 96 -22.39 4.84 22.88
N GLN A 97 -22.94 4.63 21.69
CA GLN A 97 -23.72 3.45 21.32
C GLN A 97 -22.97 2.55 20.35
N GLN A 98 -22.11 3.13 19.50
CA GLN A 98 -21.36 2.39 18.48
C GLN A 98 -19.92 2.87 18.37
N ILE A 99 -19.01 1.93 18.12
CA ILE A 99 -17.62 2.18 17.69
C ILE A 99 -17.45 1.58 16.30
N GLY A 100 -17.18 2.45 15.32
CA GLY A 100 -17.10 2.09 13.90
C GLY A 100 -15.92 1.20 13.54
N SER A 101 -15.96 0.65 12.32
CA SER A 101 -14.92 -0.26 11.82
C SER A 101 -13.56 0.43 11.80
N GLN A 102 -12.53 -0.33 12.19
CA GLN A 102 -11.14 0.14 12.21
C GLN A 102 -10.89 1.46 12.99
N ALA A 103 -11.81 1.86 13.88
CA ALA A 103 -11.77 3.15 14.58
C ALA A 103 -10.46 3.40 15.35
N PHE A 104 -9.82 2.36 15.87
CA PHE A 104 -8.54 2.39 16.58
C PHE A 104 -7.57 1.35 16.01
N PHE A 105 -7.72 1.00 14.73
CA PHE A 105 -6.84 0.04 14.07
C PHE A 105 -5.38 0.46 14.22
N ALA A 106 -4.49 -0.45 14.61
CA ALA A 106 -3.06 -0.21 14.80
C ALA A 106 -2.74 0.98 15.73
N CYS A 107 -3.56 1.24 16.76
CA CYS A 107 -3.18 2.10 17.88
C CYS A 107 -2.22 1.37 18.83
N ASP A 108 -1.00 1.10 18.35
CA ASP A 108 -0.03 0.18 18.96
C ASP A 108 0.30 0.50 20.43
N ASN A 109 0.16 1.76 20.86
CA ASN A 109 0.48 2.20 22.23
C ASN A 109 -0.74 2.32 23.17
N LEU A 110 -1.96 2.06 22.71
CA LEU A 110 -3.16 2.13 23.55
C LEU A 110 -3.08 1.06 24.64
N GLN A 111 -3.26 1.44 25.92
CA GLN A 111 -2.92 0.57 27.05
C GLN A 111 -4.14 -0.06 27.74
N GLU A 112 -5.23 0.70 27.85
CA GLU A 112 -6.43 0.31 28.56
C GLU A 112 -7.67 0.76 27.79
N LEU A 113 -8.73 -0.03 27.89
CA LEU A 113 -10.00 0.24 27.22
C LEU A 113 -11.16 -0.04 28.18
N HIS A 114 -12.02 0.96 28.37
CA HIS A 114 -13.26 0.85 29.14
C HIS A 114 -14.45 1.09 28.21
N LEU A 115 -15.27 0.04 28.01
CA LEU A 115 -16.47 0.08 27.17
C LEU A 115 -17.70 0.31 28.07
N PRO A 116 -18.41 1.45 27.92
CA PRO A 116 -19.48 1.84 28.82
C PRO A 116 -20.77 1.01 28.62
N MET A 117 -21.67 1.08 29.60
CA MET A 117 -22.92 0.30 29.62
C MET A 117 -23.90 0.68 28.49
N SER A 118 -23.79 1.90 27.99
CA SER A 118 -24.56 2.43 26.86
C SER A 118 -24.19 1.78 25.53
N LEU A 119 -22.98 1.23 25.41
CA LEU A 119 -22.47 0.66 24.16
C LEU A 119 -23.32 -0.53 23.71
N ARG A 120 -23.65 -0.53 22.42
CA ARG A 120 -24.45 -1.56 21.75
C ARG A 120 -23.65 -2.32 20.70
N GLN A 121 -22.67 -1.68 20.08
CA GLN A 121 -21.95 -2.27 18.95
C GLN A 121 -20.47 -1.84 18.89
N VAL A 122 -19.59 -2.80 18.62
CA VAL A 122 -18.19 -2.59 18.24
C VAL A 122 -17.97 -3.29 16.91
N ASP A 123 -17.64 -2.52 15.88
CA ASP A 123 -17.56 -2.99 14.51
C ASP A 123 -16.22 -3.65 14.16
N ALA A 124 -16.17 -4.16 12.93
CA ALA A 124 -15.08 -5.00 12.44
C ALA A 124 -13.72 -4.32 12.61
N ALA A 125 -12.77 -5.08 13.18
CA ALA A 125 -11.39 -4.65 13.41
C ALA A 125 -11.24 -3.32 14.19
N ALA A 126 -12.25 -2.87 14.94
CA ALA A 126 -12.25 -1.57 15.61
C ALA A 126 -11.01 -1.32 16.48
N PHE A 127 -10.47 -2.33 17.17
CA PHE A 127 -9.24 -2.25 17.95
C PHE A 127 -8.19 -3.25 17.49
N SER A 128 -8.27 -3.72 16.24
CA SER A 128 -7.31 -4.70 15.72
C SER A 128 -5.90 -4.11 15.71
N GLY A 129 -4.93 -4.89 16.18
CA GLY A 129 -3.53 -4.49 16.19
C GLY A 129 -3.13 -3.52 17.30
N CYS A 130 -3.97 -3.24 18.31
CA CYS A 130 -3.56 -2.47 19.50
C CYS A 130 -2.60 -3.29 20.40
N LYS A 131 -1.36 -3.52 19.95
CA LYS A 131 -0.42 -4.50 20.52
C LYS A 131 -0.10 -4.30 22.01
N LYS A 132 -0.15 -3.07 22.54
CA LYS A 132 0.09 -2.77 23.96
C LYS A 132 -1.17 -2.70 24.82
N LEU A 133 -2.35 -3.01 24.28
CA LEU A 133 -3.60 -3.01 25.03
C LEU A 133 -3.60 -4.17 26.03
N LYS A 134 -3.53 -3.86 27.32
CA LYS A 134 -3.41 -4.86 28.41
C LYS A 134 -4.74 -5.22 29.03
N HIS A 135 -5.64 -4.24 29.15
CA HIS A 135 -6.87 -4.39 29.93
C HIS A 135 -8.08 -3.89 29.15
N ILE A 136 -9.07 -4.76 29.02
CA ILE A 136 -10.39 -4.42 28.47
C ILE A 136 -11.43 -4.63 29.57
N ILE A 137 -12.25 -3.61 29.82
CA ILE A 137 -13.39 -3.69 30.73
C ILE A 137 -14.66 -3.44 29.90
N ILE A 138 -15.62 -4.36 29.98
CA ILE A 138 -16.91 -4.27 29.30
C ILE A 138 -18.03 -4.20 30.33
N GLU A 139 -18.69 -3.04 30.41
CA GLU A 139 -19.77 -2.79 31.37
C GLU A 139 -21.10 -3.42 30.92
N GLY A 140 -21.39 -3.38 29.61
CA GLY A 140 -22.66 -3.82 29.02
C GLY A 140 -22.61 -5.17 28.30
N THR A 141 -23.52 -5.34 27.34
CA THR A 141 -23.61 -6.52 26.46
C THR A 141 -23.59 -6.13 24.97
N PRO A 142 -22.56 -5.39 24.51
CA PRO A 142 -22.49 -4.99 23.11
C PRO A 142 -22.37 -6.19 22.17
N GLN A 143 -22.77 -6.01 20.92
CA GLN A 143 -22.37 -6.87 19.83
C GLN A 143 -20.92 -6.55 19.44
N LEU A 144 -20.07 -7.57 19.38
CA LEU A 144 -18.66 -7.48 19.00
C LEU A 144 -18.47 -8.18 17.66
N ALA A 145 -18.08 -7.43 16.64
CA ALA A 145 -17.94 -7.93 15.28
C ALA A 145 -16.62 -8.72 15.07
N GLU A 146 -16.43 -9.15 13.82
CA GLU A 146 -15.26 -9.87 13.36
C GLU A 146 -13.98 -9.08 13.64
N TYR A 147 -12.97 -9.75 14.20
CA TYR A 147 -11.66 -9.19 14.50
C TYR A 147 -11.65 -7.91 15.37
N ALA A 148 -12.76 -7.55 16.03
CA ALA A 148 -12.88 -6.28 16.77
C ALA A 148 -11.77 -6.06 17.81
N PHE A 149 -11.24 -7.15 18.40
CA PHE A 149 -10.12 -7.19 19.35
C PHE A 149 -9.04 -8.18 18.90
N ALA A 150 -8.74 -8.20 17.60
CA ALA A 150 -7.72 -9.09 17.04
C ALA A 150 -6.29 -8.54 17.22
N HIS A 151 -5.30 -9.44 17.19
CA HIS A 151 -3.87 -9.10 17.24
C HIS A 151 -3.45 -8.26 18.45
N LEU A 152 -4.12 -8.46 19.59
CA LEU A 152 -3.79 -7.84 20.87
C LEU A 152 -2.73 -8.68 21.61
N SER A 153 -1.50 -8.69 21.11
CA SER A 153 -0.42 -9.52 21.66
C SER A 153 -0.09 -9.20 23.13
N GLY A 154 -0.38 -7.98 23.59
CA GLY A 154 -0.18 -7.55 24.98
C GLY A 154 -1.37 -7.76 25.91
N LEU A 155 -2.47 -8.37 25.46
CA LEU A 155 -3.70 -8.47 26.24
C LEU A 155 -3.55 -9.41 27.44
N GLN A 156 -3.81 -8.89 28.64
CA GLN A 156 -3.65 -9.62 29.91
C GLN A 156 -4.97 -9.91 30.59
N THR A 157 -5.95 -9.00 30.50
CA THR A 157 -7.23 -9.16 31.18
C THR A 157 -8.37 -8.65 30.32
N VAL A 158 -9.42 -9.46 30.21
CA VAL A 158 -10.74 -9.04 29.74
C VAL A 158 -11.72 -9.21 30.90
N LYS A 159 -12.23 -8.11 31.44
CA LYS A 159 -13.24 -8.10 32.50
C LYS A 159 -14.59 -7.74 31.91
N VAL A 160 -15.60 -8.56 32.16
CA VAL A 160 -16.99 -8.30 31.74
C VAL A 160 -17.86 -8.24 32.99
N ASN A 161 -18.64 -7.18 33.15
CA ASN A 161 -19.49 -6.99 34.34
C ASN A 161 -20.89 -7.60 34.20
N SER A 162 -21.26 -8.07 33.01
CA SER A 162 -22.53 -8.74 32.75
C SER A 162 -22.48 -10.24 33.02
N LYS A 163 -23.55 -10.78 33.65
CA LYS A 163 -23.77 -12.23 33.77
C LYS A 163 -24.13 -12.88 32.43
N ILE A 164 -24.65 -12.10 31.49
CA ILE A 164 -24.99 -12.54 30.13
C ILE A 164 -23.80 -12.18 29.24
N PRO A 165 -23.16 -13.15 28.55
CA PRO A 165 -22.07 -12.86 27.63
C PRO A 165 -22.50 -11.88 26.53
N PRO A 166 -21.71 -10.83 26.24
CA PRO A 166 -21.88 -10.01 25.05
C PRO A 166 -21.91 -10.90 23.79
N ARG A 167 -22.70 -10.55 22.77
CA ARG A 167 -22.67 -11.30 21.51
C ARG A 167 -21.34 -11.03 20.82
N ALA A 168 -20.55 -12.05 20.55
CA ALA A 168 -19.25 -11.90 19.90
C ALA A 168 -19.12 -12.86 18.72
N ASP A 169 -18.47 -12.39 17.66
CA ASP A 169 -18.03 -13.25 16.59
C ASP A 169 -16.90 -14.20 17.06
N VAL A 170 -16.76 -15.35 16.40
CA VAL A 170 -15.70 -16.33 16.73
C VAL A 170 -14.29 -15.78 16.50
N THR A 171 -14.14 -14.79 15.62
CA THR A 171 -12.88 -14.12 15.29
C THR A 171 -12.62 -12.87 16.13
N THR A 172 -13.55 -12.45 17.00
CA THR A 172 -13.43 -11.19 17.76
C THR A 172 -12.08 -11.06 18.49
N PHE A 173 -11.58 -12.14 19.08
CA PHE A 173 -10.27 -12.18 19.78
C PHE A 173 -9.23 -13.01 19.01
N TYR A 174 -9.22 -12.93 17.68
CA TYR A 174 -8.26 -13.65 16.86
C TYR A 174 -6.81 -13.19 17.13
N GLY A 175 -5.85 -14.11 17.17
CA GLY A 175 -4.43 -13.77 17.33
C GLY A 175 -4.00 -13.28 18.73
N ILE A 176 -4.83 -13.39 19.77
CA ILE A 176 -4.40 -13.09 21.16
C ILE A 176 -3.65 -14.28 21.79
N HIS A 177 -2.75 -14.01 22.74
CA HIS A 177 -2.13 -15.04 23.57
C HIS A 177 -3.07 -15.46 24.70
N ARG A 178 -4.01 -16.37 24.42
CA ARG A 178 -5.07 -16.79 25.36
C ARG A 178 -4.53 -17.33 26.69
N SER A 179 -3.38 -18.00 26.70
CA SER A 179 -2.73 -18.50 27.92
C SER A 179 -2.22 -17.38 28.85
N GLN A 180 -2.02 -16.17 28.32
CA GLN A 180 -1.58 -14.98 29.05
C GLN A 180 -2.74 -14.03 29.37
N CYS A 181 -3.95 -14.30 28.86
CA CYS A 181 -5.12 -13.45 29.04
C CYS A 181 -6.14 -14.08 29.99
N ARG A 182 -6.45 -13.39 31.10
CA ARG A 182 -7.46 -13.79 32.07
C ARG A 182 -8.83 -13.22 31.69
N LEU A 183 -9.82 -14.09 31.52
CA LEU A 183 -11.22 -13.70 31.42
C LEU A 183 -11.85 -13.63 32.82
N ILE A 184 -12.30 -12.45 33.23
CA ILE A 184 -12.94 -12.18 34.53
C ILE A 184 -14.42 -11.88 34.28
N VAL A 185 -15.30 -12.73 34.81
CA VAL A 185 -16.76 -12.63 34.65
C VAL A 185 -17.46 -12.78 36.00
N PRO A 186 -18.73 -12.34 36.17
CA PRO A 186 -19.41 -12.41 37.46
C PRO A 186 -19.60 -13.85 37.92
N LYS A 187 -19.43 -14.11 39.22
CA LYS A 187 -19.58 -15.45 39.81
C LYS A 187 -20.91 -16.09 39.40
N GLY A 188 -20.86 -17.33 38.93
CA GLY A 188 -22.02 -18.11 38.48
C GLY A 188 -22.38 -17.95 37.00
N SER A 189 -21.67 -17.11 36.25
CA SER A 189 -21.88 -16.93 34.79
C SER A 189 -20.93 -17.77 33.92
N GLU A 190 -19.97 -18.48 34.51
CA GLU A 190 -18.88 -19.16 33.81
C GLU A 190 -19.40 -20.18 32.77
N LYS A 191 -20.49 -20.88 33.10
CA LYS A 191 -21.12 -21.85 32.19
C LYS A 191 -21.72 -21.17 30.95
N ALA A 192 -22.22 -19.94 31.07
CA ALA A 192 -22.74 -19.18 29.94
C ALA A 192 -21.60 -18.75 29.01
N TYR A 193 -20.52 -18.19 29.56
CA TYR A 193 -19.34 -17.79 28.78
C TYR A 193 -18.64 -18.97 28.09
N ARG A 194 -18.56 -20.15 28.73
CA ARG A 194 -18.01 -21.37 28.10
C ARG A 194 -18.79 -21.84 26.87
N LYS A 195 -20.04 -21.42 26.69
CA LYS A 195 -20.90 -21.80 25.56
C LYS A 195 -21.10 -20.69 24.54
N ALA A 196 -20.75 -19.45 24.87
CA ALA A 196 -21.00 -18.31 24.01
C ALA A 196 -19.92 -18.21 22.91
N PRO A 197 -20.31 -18.00 21.63
CA PRO A 197 -19.36 -17.73 20.55
C PRO A 197 -18.41 -16.57 20.88
N GLY A 198 -17.17 -16.64 20.39
CA GLY A 198 -16.08 -15.72 20.71
C GLY A 198 -15.51 -15.89 22.13
N TRP A 199 -16.36 -16.10 23.14
CA TRP A 199 -15.97 -16.24 24.55
C TRP A 199 -15.53 -17.64 24.94
N SER A 200 -16.13 -18.67 24.35
CA SER A 200 -15.80 -20.07 24.62
C SER A 200 -14.33 -20.38 24.34
N LEU A 201 -13.70 -19.59 23.46
CA LEU A 201 -12.30 -19.74 23.05
C LEU A 201 -11.30 -19.44 24.18
N PHE A 202 -11.71 -18.74 25.24
CA PHE A 202 -10.88 -18.57 26.44
C PHE A 202 -10.74 -19.86 27.27
N TYR A 203 -11.55 -20.88 26.99
CA TYR A 203 -11.60 -22.13 27.76
C TYR A 203 -11.22 -23.36 26.95
N ALA A 204 -11.37 -23.31 25.64
CA ALA A 204 -11.12 -24.42 24.74
C ALA A 204 -10.68 -23.90 23.37
N GLU A 205 -9.90 -24.69 22.65
CA GLU A 205 -9.56 -24.37 21.26
C GLU A 205 -10.77 -24.48 20.34
N MET A 206 -10.78 -23.65 19.29
CA MET A 206 -11.81 -23.70 18.27
C MET A 206 -11.63 -24.96 17.44
N LYS A 207 -12.64 -25.84 17.43
CA LYS A 207 -12.74 -26.87 16.39
C LYS A 207 -13.35 -26.23 15.15
N GLN A 208 -12.52 -25.91 14.17
CA GLN A 208 -12.99 -25.43 12.88
C GLN A 208 -13.55 -26.60 12.07
N ALA A 209 -14.62 -26.35 11.31
CA ALA A 209 -15.14 -27.34 10.38
C ALA A 209 -14.11 -27.60 9.28
N LYS A 210 -14.08 -28.84 8.78
CA LYS A 210 -13.26 -29.14 7.61
C LYS A 210 -13.72 -28.29 6.43
N GLU A 211 -12.79 -27.60 5.80
CA GLU A 211 -13.02 -26.74 4.65
C GLU A 211 -12.27 -27.31 3.44
N THR A 212 -12.98 -27.37 2.33
CA THR A 212 -12.42 -27.72 1.03
C THR A 212 -12.45 -26.48 0.18
N CYS A 213 -11.30 -26.13 -0.39
CA CYS A 213 -11.14 -24.99 -1.26
C CYS A 213 -12.13 -25.05 -2.45
N ASP A 214 -12.73 -23.92 -2.78
CA ASP A 214 -13.50 -23.71 -4.01
C ASP A 214 -12.69 -22.76 -4.94
N PRO A 215 -11.94 -23.30 -5.91
CA PRO A 215 -11.08 -22.50 -6.80
C PRO A 215 -11.83 -21.39 -7.55
N MET A 216 -13.12 -21.61 -7.86
CA MET A 216 -13.94 -20.62 -8.56
C MET A 216 -14.28 -19.39 -7.69
N LYS A 217 -14.11 -19.51 -6.37
CA LYS A 217 -14.45 -18.47 -5.39
C LYS A 217 -13.23 -17.92 -4.65
N CYS A 218 -12.01 -18.26 -5.05
CA CYS A 218 -10.83 -17.79 -4.32
C CYS A 218 -9.73 -17.21 -5.24
N LEU A 219 -9.69 -17.50 -6.54
CA LEU A 219 -8.57 -17.04 -7.38
C LEU A 219 -8.73 -15.59 -7.85
N ILE A 220 -7.83 -14.69 -7.43
CA ILE A 220 -7.68 -13.33 -7.96
C ILE A 220 -6.21 -13.11 -8.34
N PRO A 221 -5.90 -12.76 -9.59
CA PRO A 221 -6.80 -12.63 -10.75
C PRO A 221 -7.48 -13.95 -11.16
N VAL A 222 -8.56 -13.90 -11.94
CA VAL A 222 -9.18 -15.10 -12.51
C VAL A 222 -8.26 -15.70 -13.59
N PRO A 223 -7.96 -17.01 -13.56
CA PRO A 223 -7.06 -17.61 -14.53
C PRO A 223 -7.65 -17.64 -15.94
N MET A 224 -6.78 -17.80 -16.95
CA MET A 224 -7.19 -17.97 -18.34
C MET A 224 -8.06 -19.21 -18.56
N ASP A 225 -7.60 -20.37 -18.09
CA ASP A 225 -8.34 -21.64 -18.16
C ASP A 225 -8.24 -22.39 -16.83
N LEU A 226 -9.36 -22.91 -16.35
CA LEU A 226 -9.45 -23.69 -15.11
C LEU A 226 -10.42 -24.85 -15.28
N GLN A 227 -9.95 -26.07 -15.00
CA GLN A 227 -10.75 -27.29 -15.02
C GLN A 227 -10.67 -27.98 -13.67
N VAL A 228 -11.80 -28.06 -12.97
CA VAL A 228 -11.92 -28.78 -11.70
C VAL A 228 -12.51 -30.16 -11.95
N LYS A 229 -11.80 -31.22 -11.54
CA LYS A 229 -12.27 -32.61 -11.69
C LYS A 229 -13.33 -32.91 -10.62
N LYS A 230 -14.57 -33.08 -11.06
CA LYS A 230 -15.69 -33.50 -10.21
C LYS A 230 -15.48 -34.94 -9.75
N ASP A 231 -15.92 -35.25 -8.52
CA ASP A 231 -15.93 -36.58 -7.91
C ASP A 231 -14.55 -37.28 -7.77
N ALA A 232 -13.46 -36.55 -8.01
CA ALA A 232 -12.11 -37.02 -7.76
C ALA A 232 -11.74 -36.93 -6.27
N ARG A 233 -10.81 -37.78 -5.83
CA ARG A 233 -10.27 -37.70 -4.46
C ARG A 233 -9.52 -36.39 -4.26
N LEU A 234 -9.86 -35.67 -3.18
CA LEU A 234 -9.25 -34.40 -2.82
C LEU A 234 -7.78 -34.57 -2.41
N LEU A 235 -6.96 -33.55 -2.67
CA LEU A 235 -5.65 -33.39 -2.04
C LEU A 235 -5.86 -32.94 -0.59
N GLN A 236 -5.48 -33.73 0.40
CA GLN A 236 -5.42 -33.30 1.80
C GLN A 236 -4.12 -32.52 2.01
N VAL A 237 -4.18 -31.24 2.36
CA VAL A 237 -2.98 -30.38 2.32
C VAL A 237 -2.10 -30.47 3.58
N HIS A 238 -2.67 -30.95 4.68
CA HIS A 238 -1.97 -31.18 5.94
C HIS A 238 -1.24 -32.53 5.94
N GLY A 239 -0.10 -32.58 5.25
CA GLY A 239 0.77 -33.75 5.13
C GLY A 239 2.25 -33.40 5.28
N ILE A 240 3.13 -34.34 4.93
CA ILE A 240 4.57 -34.07 4.84
C ILE A 240 4.85 -33.65 3.40
N TRP A 241 5.28 -32.41 3.19
CA TRP A 241 5.60 -31.89 1.86
C TRP A 241 7.05 -32.14 1.46
N ASN A 242 7.24 -32.82 0.34
CA ASN A 242 8.51 -32.88 -0.39
C ASN A 242 8.49 -31.84 -1.52
N ILE A 243 9.42 -30.88 -1.49
CA ILE A 243 9.49 -29.80 -2.49
C ILE A 243 10.64 -30.11 -3.46
N VAL A 244 10.28 -30.29 -4.72
CA VAL A 244 11.20 -30.60 -5.81
C VAL A 244 11.18 -29.43 -6.79
N ALA A 245 12.35 -28.86 -7.06
CA ALA A 245 12.52 -27.75 -7.98
C ALA A 245 13.61 -28.10 -8.99
N ALA A 246 13.36 -27.85 -10.27
CA ALA A 246 14.36 -27.96 -11.32
C ALA A 246 15.51 -26.95 -11.13
N ASP A 247 16.62 -27.16 -11.82
CA ASP A 247 17.76 -26.23 -11.80
C ASP A 247 17.33 -24.82 -12.22
N GLY A 248 17.85 -23.80 -11.52
CA GLY A 248 17.49 -22.40 -11.73
C GLY A 248 16.27 -21.90 -10.94
N LEU A 249 15.56 -22.77 -10.21
CA LEU A 249 14.37 -22.42 -9.41
C LEU A 249 14.65 -22.36 -7.89
N ALA A 250 15.86 -21.98 -7.50
CA ALA A 250 16.26 -21.93 -6.09
C ALA A 250 15.43 -20.90 -5.29
N ASN A 251 15.17 -19.73 -5.88
CA ASN A 251 14.30 -18.71 -5.27
C ASN A 251 12.87 -19.22 -5.14
N GLU A 252 12.32 -19.84 -6.19
CA GLU A 252 10.94 -20.36 -6.19
C GLU A 252 10.77 -21.48 -5.17
N LYS A 253 11.82 -22.28 -4.94
CA LYS A 253 11.86 -23.24 -3.84
C LYS A 253 11.76 -22.57 -2.46
N GLU A 254 12.52 -21.50 -2.21
CA GLU A 254 12.41 -20.72 -0.97
C GLU A 254 11.00 -20.12 -0.81
N GLN A 255 10.40 -19.64 -1.91
CA GLN A 255 9.03 -19.12 -1.91
C GLN A 255 7.99 -20.21 -1.60
N ALA A 256 8.15 -21.41 -2.15
CA ALA A 256 7.28 -22.55 -1.86
C ALA A 256 7.36 -22.97 -0.38
N GLU A 257 8.58 -23.02 0.18
CA GLU A 257 8.81 -23.29 1.60
C GLU A 257 8.15 -22.24 2.49
N ARG A 258 8.31 -20.95 2.14
CA ARG A 258 7.67 -19.82 2.82
C ARG A 258 6.15 -19.94 2.80
N ILE A 259 5.54 -20.18 1.64
CA ILE A 259 4.08 -20.30 1.48
C ILE A 259 3.54 -21.44 2.35
N LEU A 260 4.14 -22.63 2.26
CA LEU A 260 3.70 -23.77 3.04
C LEU A 260 3.89 -23.55 4.55
N SER A 261 4.91 -22.79 4.96
CA SER A 261 5.10 -22.39 6.35
C SER A 261 4.06 -21.36 6.81
N GLU A 262 3.82 -20.30 6.05
CA GLU A 262 2.83 -19.26 6.37
C GLU A 262 1.39 -19.80 6.43
N ARG A 263 1.13 -20.87 5.68
CA ARG A 263 -0.15 -21.59 5.62
C ARG A 263 -0.23 -22.74 6.63
N ASP A 264 0.71 -22.87 7.56
CA ASP A 264 0.77 -23.97 8.56
C ASP A 264 0.61 -25.37 7.93
N CYS A 265 1.07 -25.54 6.69
CA CYS A 265 1.06 -26.82 5.98
C CYS A 265 2.26 -27.68 6.35
N LEU A 266 3.34 -27.07 6.85
CA LEU A 266 4.52 -27.76 7.37
C LEU A 266 4.29 -28.10 8.84
N THR A 267 4.56 -29.35 9.23
CA THR A 267 4.69 -29.70 10.64
C THR A 267 6.06 -29.25 11.16
N ASN A 268 6.16 -28.82 12.43
CA ASN A 268 7.33 -28.24 13.13
C ASN A 268 8.72 -28.93 12.98
N ASN A 269 8.88 -29.99 12.18
CA ASN A 269 10.10 -30.81 12.09
C ASN A 269 10.61 -31.01 10.65
N ASN A 270 10.41 -30.05 9.73
CA ASN A 270 10.90 -30.15 8.34
C ASN A 270 12.34 -29.63 8.14
N THR A 271 13.28 -29.99 9.03
CA THR A 271 14.70 -29.99 8.66
C THR A 271 15.03 -31.29 7.93
N GLN A 272 16.04 -31.31 7.05
CA GLN A 272 16.51 -32.55 6.40
C GLN A 272 16.84 -33.68 7.41
N GLU A 273 17.19 -33.33 8.67
CA GLU A 273 17.36 -34.27 9.78
C GLU A 273 16.06 -34.82 10.40
N GLY A 274 14.92 -34.12 10.24
CA GLY A 274 13.62 -34.58 10.71
C GLY A 274 13.01 -35.68 9.84
N ILE A 275 13.25 -35.63 8.53
CA ILE A 275 12.78 -36.63 7.55
C ILE A 275 13.46 -37.99 7.76
N SER A 276 14.73 -38.01 8.19
CA SER A 276 15.45 -39.25 8.51
C SER A 276 15.02 -39.87 9.84
N ARG A 277 14.64 -39.06 10.84
CA ARG A 277 14.16 -39.53 12.16
C ARG A 277 12.74 -40.13 12.13
N GLN A 278 11.86 -39.70 11.22
CA GLN A 278 10.51 -40.26 11.11
C GLN A 278 10.44 -41.67 10.52
N LYS A 279 11.44 -42.11 9.75
CA LYS A 279 11.51 -43.52 9.34
C LYS A 279 11.77 -44.47 10.51
N ALA A 280 12.20 -43.97 11.68
CA ALA A 280 12.60 -44.79 12.82
C ALA A 280 11.59 -44.84 13.97
N ASN A 281 10.61 -43.94 14.07
CA ASN A 281 9.68 -43.90 15.21
C ASN A 281 8.29 -43.35 14.83
N VAL A 282 7.39 -44.23 14.37
CA VAL A 282 5.94 -43.92 14.32
C VAL A 282 5.15 -45.15 14.79
N LYS A 283 4.73 -45.14 16.05
CA LYS A 283 3.52 -45.85 16.51
C LYS A 283 2.38 -44.83 16.53
N GLY A 284 1.56 -44.84 15.46
CA GLY A 284 0.34 -44.04 15.32
C GLY A 284 0.26 -43.27 14.00
N GLY A 285 -0.38 -43.87 12.99
CA GLY A 285 -0.82 -43.25 11.72
C GLY A 285 0.24 -42.45 10.94
N SER A 286 0.92 -43.07 9.97
CA SER A 286 1.84 -42.36 9.07
C SER A 286 1.11 -41.24 8.31
N LYS A 287 1.51 -39.98 8.52
CA LYS A 287 1.04 -38.85 7.69
C LYS A 287 1.41 -39.10 6.23
N GLU A 288 0.50 -38.75 5.31
CA GLU A 288 0.73 -38.93 3.88
C GLU A 288 1.87 -38.02 3.37
N LEU A 289 2.72 -38.57 2.51
CA LEU A 289 3.76 -37.83 1.81
C LEU A 289 3.15 -37.16 0.56
N LEU A 290 3.25 -35.84 0.50
CA LEU A 290 2.80 -34.98 -0.59
C LEU A 290 4.01 -34.45 -1.35
N THR A 291 3.88 -34.18 -2.64
CA THR A 291 4.96 -33.59 -3.44
C THR A 291 4.51 -32.29 -4.13
N LEU A 292 5.32 -31.24 -4.01
CA LEU A 292 5.22 -30.04 -4.84
C LEU A 292 6.39 -30.07 -5.82
N THR A 293 6.10 -30.17 -7.11
CA THR A 293 7.09 -30.21 -8.19
C THR A 293 7.04 -28.92 -8.99
N MET A 294 8.19 -28.27 -9.17
CA MET A 294 8.35 -27.04 -9.95
C MET A 294 9.34 -27.27 -11.08
N GLU A 295 8.92 -26.96 -12.32
CA GLU A 295 9.69 -27.22 -13.53
C GLU A 295 9.67 -26.01 -14.48
N ILE A 296 10.70 -25.92 -15.32
CA ILE A 296 10.74 -25.03 -16.47
C ILE A 296 10.15 -25.74 -17.69
N ASN A 297 9.20 -25.10 -18.35
CA ASN A 297 8.65 -25.55 -19.63
C ASN A 297 8.79 -24.46 -20.70
N PRO A 298 9.85 -24.49 -21.54
CA PRO A 298 10.09 -23.45 -22.54
C PRO A 298 9.07 -23.46 -23.70
N SER A 299 8.19 -24.47 -23.79
CA SER A 299 7.16 -24.54 -24.83
C SER A 299 5.96 -23.61 -24.59
N LEU A 300 5.86 -23.00 -23.41
CA LEU A 300 4.80 -22.05 -23.10
C LEU A 300 5.03 -20.74 -23.88
N ALA A 301 3.93 -20.06 -24.25
CA ALA A 301 4.00 -18.92 -25.16
C ALA A 301 4.64 -17.67 -24.51
N ASP A 302 4.26 -17.37 -23.27
CA ASP A 302 4.64 -16.14 -22.56
C ASP A 302 5.64 -16.42 -21.42
N ASP A 303 6.53 -15.46 -21.14
CA ASP A 303 7.58 -15.59 -20.11
C ASP A 303 7.01 -15.69 -18.69
N GLU A 304 5.84 -15.13 -18.45
CA GLU A 304 5.10 -15.23 -17.18
C GLU A 304 4.04 -16.35 -17.20
N ALA A 305 3.93 -17.12 -18.30
CA ALA A 305 2.96 -18.22 -18.40
C ALA A 305 3.32 -19.41 -17.53
N TYR A 306 2.29 -20.09 -17.02
CA TYR A 306 2.43 -21.32 -16.27
C TYR A 306 1.22 -22.26 -16.41
N THR A 307 1.46 -23.52 -16.08
CA THR A 307 0.42 -24.54 -15.84
C THR A 307 0.52 -25.03 -14.40
N LEU A 308 -0.62 -25.31 -13.77
CA LEU A 308 -0.67 -25.91 -12.44
C LEU A 308 -1.64 -27.10 -12.46
N GLU A 309 -1.18 -28.26 -12.01
CA GLU A 309 -2.00 -29.46 -11.82
C GLU A 309 -2.01 -29.87 -10.34
N VAL A 310 -3.20 -30.05 -9.78
CA VAL A 310 -3.43 -30.62 -8.45
C VAL A 310 -3.94 -32.04 -8.61
N LEU A 311 -3.20 -33.01 -8.07
CA LEU A 311 -3.57 -34.42 -8.00
C LEU A 311 -3.73 -34.84 -6.53
N GLN A 312 -4.20 -36.08 -6.31
CA GLN A 312 -4.46 -36.58 -4.95
C GLN A 312 -3.23 -36.52 -4.02
N ARG A 313 -2.02 -36.62 -4.56
CA ARG A 313 -0.76 -36.73 -3.78
C ARG A 313 0.22 -35.57 -3.98
N GLY A 314 -0.19 -34.51 -4.66
CA GLY A 314 0.74 -33.42 -4.93
C GLY A 314 0.27 -32.41 -5.94
N VAL A 315 1.14 -31.44 -6.18
CA VAL A 315 0.93 -30.32 -7.08
C VAL A 315 2.13 -30.23 -8.01
N THR A 316 1.89 -30.02 -9.31
CA THR A 316 2.95 -29.74 -10.28
C THR A 316 2.72 -28.37 -10.89
N ILE A 317 3.73 -27.52 -10.85
CA ILE A 317 3.74 -26.18 -11.43
C ILE A 317 4.83 -26.14 -12.49
N LYS A 318 4.48 -25.75 -13.72
CA LYS A 318 5.45 -25.56 -14.80
C LYS A 318 5.32 -24.15 -15.33
N GLY A 319 6.40 -23.38 -15.31
CA GLY A 319 6.45 -22.03 -15.87
C GLY A 319 7.43 -21.94 -17.03
N LYS A 320 7.25 -20.98 -17.94
CA LYS A 320 8.24 -20.77 -19.02
C LYS A 320 9.58 -20.29 -18.46
N THR A 321 9.49 -19.42 -17.46
CA THR A 321 10.61 -18.89 -16.68
C THR A 321 10.34 -19.08 -15.19
N ALA A 322 11.31 -18.70 -14.35
CA ALA A 322 11.14 -18.63 -12.90
C ALA A 322 9.95 -17.74 -12.48
N ALA A 323 9.68 -16.64 -13.20
CA ALA A 323 8.54 -15.77 -12.94
C ALA A 323 7.20 -16.48 -13.14
N GLY A 324 7.07 -17.26 -14.23
CA GLY A 324 5.88 -18.10 -14.45
C GLY A 324 5.67 -19.11 -13.32
N VAL A 325 6.73 -19.80 -12.87
CA VAL A 325 6.65 -20.73 -11.72
C VAL A 325 6.20 -19.99 -10.45
N PHE A 326 6.76 -18.81 -10.19
CA PHE A 326 6.39 -17.98 -9.05
C PHE A 326 4.91 -17.58 -9.09
N TYR A 327 4.36 -17.18 -10.24
CA TYR A 327 2.93 -16.87 -10.33
C TYR A 327 2.05 -18.10 -10.16
N GLY A 328 2.52 -19.28 -10.56
CA GLY A 328 1.91 -20.56 -10.20
C GLY A 328 1.89 -20.80 -8.69
N LEU A 329 2.97 -20.46 -7.99
CA LEU A 329 2.99 -20.51 -6.51
C LEU A 329 2.02 -19.51 -5.89
N MET A 330 1.87 -18.30 -6.45
CA MET A 330 0.88 -17.33 -5.96
C MET A 330 -0.55 -17.87 -6.13
N THR A 331 -0.86 -18.51 -7.26
CA THR A 331 -2.15 -19.21 -7.43
C THR A 331 -2.31 -20.35 -6.43
N PHE A 332 -1.26 -21.14 -6.18
CA PHE A 332 -1.30 -22.20 -5.17
C PHE A 332 -1.51 -21.67 -3.75
N ASP A 333 -0.89 -20.56 -3.37
CA ASP A 333 -1.12 -19.89 -2.09
C ASP A 333 -2.60 -19.49 -1.92
N GLN A 334 -3.25 -19.02 -2.98
CA GLN A 334 -4.67 -18.66 -2.95
C GLN A 334 -5.59 -19.89 -2.88
N LEU A 335 -5.19 -21.01 -3.48
CA LEU A 335 -5.88 -22.29 -3.28
C LEU A 335 -5.74 -22.77 -1.84
N LEU A 336 -4.54 -22.67 -1.26
CA LEU A 336 -4.29 -23.00 0.15
C LEU A 336 -5.08 -22.10 1.09
N ARG A 337 -5.17 -20.79 0.81
CA ARG A 337 -6.02 -19.85 1.57
C ARG A 337 -7.48 -20.31 1.63
N GLY A 338 -8.00 -20.90 0.55
CA GLY A 338 -9.40 -21.31 0.44
C GLY A 338 -10.34 -20.12 0.66
N ASN A 339 -11.31 -20.28 1.55
CA ASN A 339 -12.26 -19.23 1.92
C ASN A 339 -11.71 -18.10 2.82
N GLY A 340 -10.46 -18.17 3.30
CA GLY A 340 -9.85 -17.11 4.12
C GLY A 340 -10.21 -17.10 5.61
N ALA A 341 -11.22 -17.89 6.02
CA ALA A 341 -11.66 -17.97 7.42
C ALA A 341 -10.62 -18.61 8.37
N LYS A 342 -9.59 -19.25 7.82
CA LYS A 342 -8.46 -19.86 8.54
C LYS A 342 -7.18 -19.72 7.73
N ASN A 343 -6.04 -20.05 8.36
CA ASN A 343 -4.73 -19.91 7.73
C ASN A 343 -4.61 -20.71 6.44
N CYS A 344 -5.18 -21.92 6.40
CA CYS A 344 -5.18 -22.82 5.26
C CYS A 344 -6.40 -23.75 5.24
N CYS A 345 -6.91 -24.05 4.05
CA CYS A 345 -7.91 -25.08 3.77
C CYS A 345 -7.48 -26.46 4.26
N ASP A 346 -8.42 -27.40 4.46
CA ASP A 346 -8.03 -28.79 4.77
C ASP A 346 -7.73 -29.58 3.49
N ALA A 347 -8.36 -29.20 2.38
CA ALA A 347 -8.26 -29.92 1.14
C ALA A 347 -8.49 -29.06 -0.09
N ILE A 348 -7.87 -29.45 -1.21
CA ILE A 348 -8.04 -28.83 -2.53
C ILE A 348 -8.59 -29.89 -3.50
N PRO A 349 -9.61 -29.57 -4.32
CA PRO A 349 -10.06 -30.48 -5.36
C PRO A 349 -8.98 -30.69 -6.43
N GLN A 350 -8.96 -31.86 -7.07
CA GLN A 350 -8.08 -32.05 -8.22
C GLN A 350 -8.48 -31.09 -9.34
N LEU A 351 -7.49 -30.44 -9.93
CA LEU A 351 -7.71 -29.45 -10.97
C LEU A 351 -6.50 -29.36 -11.89
N ALA A 352 -6.72 -28.82 -13.07
CA ALA A 352 -5.68 -28.39 -13.98
C ALA A 352 -6.02 -26.96 -14.44
N LEU A 353 -5.00 -26.11 -14.51
CA LEU A 353 -5.15 -24.74 -15.01
C LEU A 353 -3.94 -24.35 -15.85
N SER A 354 -4.18 -23.49 -16.83
CA SER A 354 -3.17 -22.80 -17.63
C SER A 354 -3.45 -21.31 -17.60
N ASP A 355 -2.40 -20.50 -17.44
CA ASP A 355 -2.57 -19.09 -17.15
C ASP A 355 -1.37 -18.27 -17.64
N GLN A 356 -1.62 -17.02 -18.00
CA GLN A 356 -0.63 -16.04 -18.45
C GLN A 356 -1.23 -14.63 -18.32
N PRO A 357 -0.39 -13.59 -18.20
CA PRO A 357 -0.88 -12.22 -18.10
C PRO A 357 -1.50 -11.73 -19.41
N ARG A 358 -2.34 -10.69 -19.31
CA ARG A 358 -2.79 -9.87 -20.45
C ARG A 358 -1.79 -8.76 -20.76
N THR A 359 -1.19 -8.16 -19.72
CA THR A 359 -0.17 -7.12 -19.84
C THR A 359 1.07 -7.47 -19.03
N HIS A 360 2.26 -7.13 -19.54
CA HIS A 360 3.54 -7.51 -18.91
C HIS A 360 3.99 -6.61 -17.76
N VAL A 361 3.44 -5.39 -17.64
CA VAL A 361 3.69 -4.51 -16.50
C VAL A 361 2.39 -4.24 -15.75
N ARG A 362 2.40 -4.50 -14.45
CA ARG A 362 1.26 -4.37 -13.55
C ARG A 362 1.75 -3.72 -12.26
N GLU A 363 1.57 -2.40 -12.20
CA GLU A 363 2.34 -1.52 -11.34
C GLU A 363 1.48 -0.94 -10.20
N LEU A 364 2.10 -0.77 -9.02
CA LEU A 364 1.65 0.20 -8.04
C LEU A 364 2.73 1.27 -7.86
N MET A 365 2.34 2.53 -8.00
CA MET A 365 3.19 3.68 -7.67
C MET A 365 2.97 4.09 -6.23
N VAL A 366 4.05 4.36 -5.50
CA VAL A 366 4.01 4.95 -4.15
C VAL A 366 4.78 6.26 -4.13
N ASP A 367 4.23 7.25 -3.43
CA ASP A 367 4.79 8.59 -3.26
C ASP A 367 5.38 8.74 -1.84
N PRO A 368 6.70 8.65 -1.67
CA PRO A 368 7.39 9.02 -0.44
C PRO A 368 7.65 10.54 -0.31
N CYS A 369 7.40 11.36 -1.32
CA CYS A 369 7.73 12.79 -1.34
C CYS A 369 6.75 13.62 -0.50
N ARG A 370 5.45 13.44 -0.73
CA ARG A 370 4.41 14.21 -0.01
C ARG A 370 4.29 13.70 1.43
N THR A 371 4.30 12.40 1.68
CA THR A 371 4.52 11.83 3.02
C THR A 371 5.53 10.68 2.98
N PHE A 372 6.56 10.76 3.82
CA PHE A 372 7.64 9.78 3.80
C PHE A 372 7.19 8.39 4.29
N ILE A 373 7.56 7.35 3.53
CA ILE A 373 7.32 5.95 3.86
C ILE A 373 8.61 5.36 4.46
N PRO A 374 8.62 4.94 5.75
CA PRO A 374 9.82 4.33 6.33
C PRO A 374 10.23 3.07 5.57
N TYR A 375 11.54 2.86 5.41
CA TYR A 375 12.12 1.82 4.56
C TYR A 375 11.55 0.42 4.80
N GLU A 376 11.46 -0.02 6.06
CA GLU A 376 10.90 -1.35 6.39
C GLU A 376 9.46 -1.51 5.93
N GLN A 377 8.68 -0.43 5.91
CA GLN A 377 7.27 -0.49 5.51
C GLN A 377 7.09 -0.45 4.00
N LEU A 378 7.96 0.27 3.29
CA LEU A 378 8.07 0.19 1.83
C LEU A 378 8.43 -1.25 1.42
N LYS A 379 9.43 -1.84 2.06
CA LYS A 379 9.86 -3.23 1.82
C LYS A 379 8.75 -4.24 2.13
N ALA A 380 8.01 -4.05 3.23
CA ALA A 380 6.90 -4.92 3.62
C ALA A 380 5.70 -4.89 2.65
N PHE A 381 5.58 -3.87 1.80
CA PHE A 381 4.50 -3.76 0.81
C PHE A 381 4.66 -4.71 -0.39
N ILE A 382 5.90 -5.03 -0.76
CA ILE A 382 6.24 -5.84 -1.94
C ILE A 382 5.59 -7.24 -1.92
N PRO A 383 5.67 -8.04 -0.83
CA PRO A 383 5.09 -9.38 -0.85
C PRO A 383 3.56 -9.35 -1.01
N GLU A 384 2.89 -8.30 -0.52
CA GLU A 384 1.44 -8.20 -0.65
C GLU A 384 1.02 -7.94 -2.10
N MET A 385 1.71 -7.05 -2.83
CA MET A 385 1.40 -6.83 -4.24
C MET A 385 1.67 -8.07 -5.09
N ALA A 386 2.80 -8.74 -4.82
CA ALA A 386 3.24 -9.91 -5.59
C ALA A 386 2.27 -11.09 -5.44
N ARG A 387 1.60 -11.21 -4.28
CA ARG A 387 0.56 -12.24 -4.02
C ARG A 387 -0.59 -12.19 -5.03
N TYR A 388 -0.85 -11.02 -5.61
CA TYR A 388 -1.87 -10.80 -6.63
C TYR A 388 -1.27 -10.55 -8.02
N LYS A 389 0.00 -10.94 -8.21
CA LYS A 389 0.74 -10.91 -9.48
C LYS A 389 1.03 -9.49 -10.01
N LEU A 390 0.98 -8.47 -9.16
CA LEU A 390 1.56 -7.15 -9.48
C LEU A 390 3.08 -7.27 -9.46
N ASN A 391 3.76 -6.74 -10.47
CA ASN A 391 5.17 -7.05 -10.76
C ASN A 391 6.05 -5.81 -10.92
N ALA A 392 5.54 -4.62 -10.64
CA ALA A 392 6.31 -3.39 -10.62
C ALA A 392 5.89 -2.50 -9.44
N ILE A 393 6.88 -1.95 -8.75
CA ILE A 393 6.71 -0.83 -7.83
C ILE A 393 7.41 0.39 -8.40
N HIS A 394 6.64 1.44 -8.61
CA HIS A 394 7.13 2.72 -9.10
C HIS A 394 7.33 3.65 -7.92
N LEU A 395 8.56 4.14 -7.75
CA LEU A 395 8.95 5.02 -6.66
C LEU A 395 9.05 6.45 -7.18
N HIS A 396 8.06 7.27 -6.81
CA HIS A 396 8.05 8.71 -7.04
C HIS A 396 9.01 9.40 -6.05
N LEU A 397 10.31 9.49 -6.39
CA LEU A 397 11.37 9.76 -5.41
C LEU A 397 11.72 11.24 -5.22
N VAL A 398 11.20 12.12 -6.07
CA VAL A 398 11.44 13.56 -5.96
C VAL A 398 10.16 14.29 -6.34
N ASP A 399 9.84 15.35 -5.60
CA ASP A 399 8.76 16.28 -5.91
C ASP A 399 9.08 17.66 -5.29
N ASP A 400 8.18 18.63 -5.44
CA ASP A 400 8.28 19.97 -4.89
C ASP A 400 8.54 20.00 -3.38
N GLN A 401 7.95 19.06 -2.64
CA GLN A 401 7.97 19.07 -1.19
C GLN A 401 9.06 18.19 -0.59
N ALA A 402 9.76 17.37 -1.37
CA ALA A 402 10.96 16.67 -0.90
C ALA A 402 11.76 15.97 -1.99
N TRP A 403 13.07 15.83 -1.72
CA TRP A 403 13.96 14.90 -2.39
C TRP A 403 14.22 13.67 -1.50
N ARG A 404 13.93 12.45 -1.98
CA ARG A 404 13.90 11.23 -1.13
C ARG A 404 14.99 10.21 -1.39
N ILE A 405 15.94 10.44 -2.27
CA ILE A 405 17.01 9.46 -2.56
C ILE A 405 18.41 10.05 -2.43
N GLU A 406 19.34 9.30 -1.85
CA GLU A 406 20.74 9.72 -1.77
C GLU A 406 21.39 9.84 -3.16
N ILE A 407 21.92 11.03 -3.47
CA ILE A 407 22.83 11.28 -4.60
C ILE A 407 24.15 11.77 -4.02
N LYS A 408 25.19 10.93 -4.09
CA LYS A 408 26.49 11.18 -3.45
C LYS A 408 27.17 12.42 -4.01
N LYS A 409 26.97 12.71 -5.30
CA LYS A 409 27.46 13.94 -5.94
C LYS A 409 26.80 15.21 -5.39
N TYR A 410 25.56 15.11 -4.90
CA TYR A 410 24.75 16.24 -4.44
C TYR A 410 24.17 15.99 -3.04
N PRO A 411 25.02 15.90 -1.99
CA PRO A 411 24.59 15.50 -0.65
C PRO A 411 23.60 16.48 0.00
N ARG A 412 23.53 17.71 -0.49
CA ARG A 412 22.59 18.74 -0.01
C ARG A 412 21.13 18.37 -0.30
N LEU A 413 20.87 17.59 -1.36
CA LEU A 413 19.50 17.15 -1.71
C LEU A 413 18.85 16.40 -0.55
N THR A 414 19.58 15.46 0.07
CA THR A 414 19.05 14.73 1.23
C THR A 414 19.30 15.42 2.56
N ALA A 415 20.41 16.15 2.71
CA ALA A 415 20.73 16.83 3.97
C ALA A 415 19.77 18.01 4.26
N GLU A 416 19.32 18.71 3.23
CA GLU A 416 18.53 19.94 3.36
C GLU A 416 17.12 19.80 2.74
N ALA A 417 16.98 19.10 1.60
CA ALA A 417 15.72 19.02 0.86
C ALA A 417 14.86 17.77 1.09
N SER A 418 15.26 16.87 2.00
CA SER A 418 14.44 15.70 2.38
C SER A 418 13.56 15.95 3.61
N SER A 419 13.54 17.15 4.16
CA SER A 419 12.87 17.43 5.43
C SER A 419 12.18 18.78 5.39
N ARG A 420 10.93 18.82 5.88
CA ARG A 420 10.16 20.06 5.99
C ARG A 420 9.23 20.05 7.19
N TRP A 421 8.67 21.21 7.48
CA TRP A 421 7.63 21.39 8.49
C TRP A 421 6.28 21.63 7.82
N GLY A 422 5.47 20.59 7.77
CA GLY A 422 4.07 20.66 7.38
C GLY A 422 3.73 20.32 5.93
N MET A 423 2.43 20.14 5.72
CA MET A 423 1.76 19.99 4.42
C MET A 423 0.31 20.47 4.56
N ASP A 424 -0.06 21.57 3.88
CA ASP A 424 -1.36 22.22 4.01
C ASP A 424 -1.79 22.43 5.48
N ASP A 425 -2.84 21.72 5.93
CA ASP A 425 -3.35 21.81 7.30
C ASP A 425 -2.59 20.92 8.29
N MET A 426 -1.85 19.92 7.80
CA MET A 426 -1.04 18.99 8.59
C MET A 426 0.30 19.62 8.98
N ASN A 427 0.31 20.34 10.09
CA ASN A 427 1.51 21.00 10.62
C ASN A 427 2.38 20.06 11.47
N MET A 428 3.09 19.12 10.82
CA MET A 428 3.97 18.13 11.46
C MET A 428 5.32 18.01 10.74
N PRO A 429 6.39 17.54 11.41
CA PRO A 429 7.65 17.28 10.74
C PRO A 429 7.52 16.10 9.78
N ILE A 430 7.83 16.31 8.50
CA ILE A 430 7.90 15.26 7.48
C ILE A 430 9.37 15.15 7.06
N LYS A 431 10.01 14.02 7.37
CA LYS A 431 11.44 13.82 7.19
C LYS A 431 11.78 12.39 6.80
N GLY A 432 12.85 12.26 6.04
CA GLY A 432 13.44 10.97 5.67
C GLY A 432 13.84 10.93 4.20
N TYR A 433 14.77 10.03 3.89
CA TYR A 433 15.20 9.69 2.55
C TYR A 433 15.72 8.24 2.58
N TYR A 434 15.89 7.65 1.41
CA TYR A 434 16.49 6.34 1.22
C TYR A 434 17.96 6.47 0.83
N THR A 435 18.82 5.72 1.51
CA THR A 435 20.21 5.58 1.06
C THR A 435 20.25 4.73 -0.21
N GLN A 436 21.31 4.87 -1.00
CA GLN A 436 21.45 4.00 -2.17
C GLN A 436 21.60 2.52 -1.77
N GLU A 437 22.16 2.24 -0.59
CA GLU A 437 22.27 0.87 -0.08
C GLU A 437 20.90 0.27 0.24
N GLN A 438 20.02 1.03 0.89
CA GLN A 438 18.64 0.63 1.11
C GLN A 438 17.92 0.36 -0.22
N MET A 439 18.16 1.16 -1.25
CA MET A 439 17.54 0.94 -2.56
C MET A 439 18.11 -0.29 -3.29
N ARG A 440 19.42 -0.57 -3.19
CA ARG A 440 19.99 -1.83 -3.73
C ARG A 440 19.44 -3.05 -2.99
N GLU A 441 19.30 -2.96 -1.68
CA GLU A 441 18.66 -4.01 -0.89
C GLU A 441 17.19 -4.19 -1.29
N LEU A 442 16.43 -3.09 -1.45
CA LEU A 442 15.04 -3.14 -1.90
C LEU A 442 14.90 -3.81 -3.27
N VAL A 443 15.75 -3.44 -4.23
CA VAL A 443 15.80 -4.05 -5.57
C VAL A 443 16.05 -5.56 -5.47
N SER A 444 17.06 -5.98 -4.69
CA SER A 444 17.38 -7.39 -4.49
C SER A 444 16.23 -8.15 -3.81
N PHE A 445 15.61 -7.53 -2.81
CA PHE A 445 14.46 -8.09 -2.12
C PHE A 445 13.24 -8.21 -3.05
N ALA A 446 12.93 -7.18 -3.82
CA ALA A 446 11.82 -7.15 -4.78
C ALA A 446 11.98 -8.23 -5.87
N ALA A 447 13.21 -8.44 -6.35
CA ALA A 447 13.52 -9.46 -7.33
C ALA A 447 13.18 -10.88 -6.86
N LYS A 448 13.25 -11.18 -5.54
CA LYS A 448 12.81 -12.48 -4.99
C LYS A 448 11.32 -12.74 -5.19
N TYR A 449 10.54 -11.69 -5.39
CA TYR A 449 9.09 -11.73 -5.64
C TYR A 449 8.75 -11.40 -7.10
N HIS A 450 9.75 -11.38 -8.00
CA HIS A 450 9.60 -10.97 -9.40
C HIS A 450 8.98 -9.57 -9.56
N VAL A 451 9.23 -8.68 -8.59
CA VAL A 451 8.81 -7.27 -8.62
C VAL A 451 9.98 -6.40 -9.06
N GLN A 452 9.77 -5.60 -10.09
CA GLN A 452 10.70 -4.60 -10.56
C GLN A 452 10.54 -3.29 -9.77
N VAL A 453 11.65 -2.62 -9.45
CA VAL A 453 11.64 -1.29 -8.82
C VAL A 453 11.99 -0.24 -9.87
N VAL A 454 11.02 0.62 -10.22
CA VAL A 454 11.16 1.68 -11.23
C VAL A 454 11.32 3.02 -10.50
N PRO A 455 12.48 3.71 -10.62
CA PRO A 455 12.66 5.02 -10.02
C PRO A 455 12.10 6.12 -10.92
N GLU A 456 11.52 7.14 -10.30
CA GLU A 456 11.13 8.40 -10.94
C GLU A 456 11.93 9.57 -10.41
N ILE A 457 12.44 10.39 -11.34
CA ILE A 457 12.99 11.71 -11.08
C ILE A 457 12.21 12.69 -11.94
N GLU A 458 11.44 13.56 -11.31
CA GLU A 458 10.62 14.58 -11.98
C GLU A 458 11.46 15.53 -12.83
N MET A 459 10.92 15.94 -13.98
CA MET A 459 11.45 17.04 -14.77
C MET A 459 10.47 17.47 -15.87
N PRO A 460 10.39 18.77 -16.22
CA PRO A 460 11.09 19.89 -15.61
C PRO A 460 10.32 20.52 -14.44
N GLY A 461 9.08 20.11 -14.20
CA GLY A 461 8.28 20.53 -13.05
C GLY A 461 8.61 19.72 -11.81
N HIS A 462 7.86 19.95 -10.74
CA HIS A 462 7.92 19.13 -9.50
C HIS A 462 9.33 19.00 -8.90
N GLU A 463 10.16 20.04 -9.04
CA GLU A 463 11.58 20.02 -8.66
C GLU A 463 11.93 21.07 -7.61
N VAL A 464 10.94 21.69 -6.96
CA VAL A 464 11.19 22.74 -5.94
C VAL A 464 12.10 22.25 -4.81
N ALA A 465 12.06 20.97 -4.44
CA ALA A 465 12.99 20.42 -3.45
C ALA A 465 14.46 20.55 -3.92
N ALA A 466 14.79 20.15 -5.15
CA ALA A 466 16.14 20.32 -5.69
C ALA A 466 16.50 21.80 -5.87
N ILE A 467 15.56 22.62 -6.37
CA ILE A 467 15.74 24.06 -6.59
C ILE A 467 16.03 24.79 -5.26
N SER A 468 15.42 24.36 -4.16
CA SER A 468 15.62 24.98 -2.85
C SER A 468 17.07 24.93 -2.35
N VAL A 469 17.87 24.00 -2.89
CA VAL A 469 19.29 23.82 -2.55
C VAL A 469 20.22 24.14 -3.70
N TYR A 470 19.78 23.98 -4.94
CA TYR A 470 20.49 24.30 -6.17
C TYR A 470 19.66 25.27 -7.04
N PRO A 471 19.52 26.53 -6.61
CA PRO A 471 18.66 27.49 -7.30
C PRO A 471 19.08 27.76 -8.75
N GLU A 472 20.36 27.53 -9.07
CA GLU A 472 20.91 27.59 -10.43
C GLU A 472 20.17 26.69 -11.43
N LEU A 473 19.40 25.70 -10.97
CA LEU A 473 18.55 24.87 -11.82
C LEU A 473 17.45 25.68 -12.54
N THR A 474 17.06 26.86 -12.04
CA THR A 474 16.01 27.70 -12.63
C THR A 474 16.55 28.79 -13.56
N CYS A 475 15.64 29.48 -14.24
CA CYS A 475 15.98 30.58 -15.14
C CYS A 475 16.65 31.77 -14.43
N HIS A 476 16.26 32.02 -13.18
CA HIS A 476 16.66 33.20 -12.42
C HIS A 476 17.70 32.90 -11.35
N GLY A 477 17.95 31.62 -11.02
CA GLY A 477 18.96 31.29 -10.01
C GLY A 477 18.54 31.73 -8.61
N VAL A 478 17.24 31.83 -8.33
CA VAL A 478 16.72 32.33 -7.05
C VAL A 478 16.37 31.15 -6.15
N GLN A 479 16.85 31.21 -4.91
CA GLN A 479 16.50 30.22 -3.90
C GLN A 479 15.07 30.42 -3.44
N VAL A 480 14.28 29.36 -3.51
CA VAL A 480 12.90 29.29 -3.00
C VAL A 480 12.83 28.28 -1.85
N PRO A 481 11.92 28.47 -0.87
CA PRO A 481 11.72 27.47 0.17
C PRO A 481 11.09 26.19 -0.40
N ILE A 482 11.38 25.05 0.22
CA ILE A 482 10.66 23.79 -0.06
C ILE A 482 9.17 24.04 0.11
N ARG A 483 8.34 23.54 -0.82
CA ARG A 483 6.90 23.70 -0.71
C ARG A 483 6.33 22.91 0.45
N THR A 484 5.39 23.54 1.14
CA THR A 484 4.59 22.95 2.22
C THR A 484 3.10 22.94 1.85
N THR A 485 2.79 23.17 0.59
CA THR A 485 1.43 23.12 0.06
C THR A 485 1.34 22.07 -1.01
N CYS A 486 0.17 21.47 -1.12
CA CYS A 486 -0.12 20.58 -2.22
C CYS A 486 -0.42 21.42 -3.49
N GLY A 487 -0.18 20.86 -4.68
CA GLY A 487 -0.61 21.37 -5.98
C GLY A 487 0.59 21.63 -6.90
N VAL A 488 0.37 22.31 -8.01
CA VAL A 488 1.39 22.57 -9.05
C VAL A 488 2.25 23.79 -8.73
N SER A 489 3.55 23.73 -9.02
CA SER A 489 4.50 24.84 -8.91
C SER A 489 4.78 25.45 -10.27
N ASP A 490 5.03 26.75 -10.32
CA ASP A 490 5.46 27.45 -11.52
C ASP A 490 7.00 27.41 -11.72
N GLU A 491 7.73 26.84 -10.75
CA GLU A 491 9.19 26.72 -10.81
C GLU A 491 9.58 25.52 -11.69
N LEU A 492 10.14 25.81 -12.87
CA LEU A 492 10.64 24.80 -13.79
C LEU A 492 12.17 24.81 -13.89
N LEU A 493 12.74 23.61 -14.08
CA LEU A 493 14.12 23.46 -14.52
C LEU A 493 14.36 24.24 -15.83
N CYS A 494 15.51 24.91 -15.92
CA CYS A 494 15.84 25.79 -17.04
C CYS A 494 16.49 25.00 -18.19
N PRO A 495 15.84 24.85 -19.35
CA PRO A 495 16.41 24.15 -20.50
C PRO A 495 17.56 24.93 -21.14
N GLY A 496 17.61 26.25 -20.95
CA GLY A 496 18.71 27.09 -21.43
C GLY A 496 19.97 27.00 -20.57
N ASN A 497 19.97 26.30 -19.43
CA ASN A 497 21.10 26.26 -18.52
C ASN A 497 21.84 24.92 -18.57
N GLU A 498 23.13 24.92 -18.90
CA GLU A 498 23.91 23.67 -19.00
C GLU A 498 24.06 22.95 -17.65
N PHE A 499 24.02 23.69 -16.53
CA PHE A 499 24.04 23.08 -15.20
C PHE A 499 22.87 22.12 -14.97
N THR A 500 21.69 22.36 -15.57
CA THR A 500 20.54 21.45 -15.51
C THR A 500 20.91 20.06 -16.02
N TYR A 501 21.62 19.99 -17.15
CA TYR A 501 22.01 18.72 -17.77
C TYR A 501 23.18 18.06 -17.04
N GLU A 502 24.10 18.85 -16.48
CA GLU A 502 25.15 18.31 -15.60
C GLU A 502 24.53 17.67 -14.36
N PHE A 503 23.58 18.37 -13.72
CA PHE A 503 22.86 17.91 -12.54
C PHE A 503 22.12 16.60 -12.81
N LEU A 504 21.17 16.61 -13.75
CA LEU A 504 20.40 15.42 -14.11
C LEU A 504 21.30 14.29 -14.61
N GLY A 505 22.35 14.61 -15.37
CA GLY A 505 23.29 13.60 -15.87
C GLY A 505 24.06 12.89 -14.76
N ASN A 506 24.44 13.61 -13.70
CA ASN A 506 25.06 13.04 -12.51
C ASN A 506 24.05 12.24 -11.66
N VAL A 507 22.82 12.73 -11.51
CA VAL A 507 21.73 12.00 -10.83
C VAL A 507 21.48 10.66 -11.53
N PHE A 508 21.18 10.68 -12.83
CA PHE A 508 20.88 9.46 -13.59
C PHE A 508 22.07 8.50 -13.67
N LYS A 509 23.32 9.00 -13.62
CA LYS A 509 24.50 8.14 -13.51
C LYS A 509 24.45 7.27 -12.26
N GLU A 510 24.13 7.86 -11.12
CA GLU A 510 24.06 7.14 -9.85
C GLU A 510 22.82 6.24 -9.79
N LEU A 511 21.67 6.69 -10.31
CA LEU A 511 20.45 5.86 -10.34
C LEU A 511 20.56 4.66 -11.26
N ALA A 512 21.22 4.78 -12.41
CA ALA A 512 21.43 3.66 -13.33
C ALA A 512 22.26 2.52 -12.69
N ASP A 513 23.13 2.85 -11.74
CA ASP A 513 23.90 1.87 -10.94
C ASP A 513 23.06 1.24 -9.82
N VAL A 514 22.19 2.01 -9.16
CA VAL A 514 21.33 1.53 -8.07
C VAL A 514 20.18 0.65 -8.60
N PHE A 515 19.54 1.07 -9.70
CA PHE A 515 18.33 0.46 -10.23
C PHE A 515 18.62 -0.28 -11.54
N PRO A 516 18.66 -1.62 -11.52
CA PRO A 516 18.88 -2.43 -12.71
C PRO A 516 17.67 -2.44 -13.65
N SER A 517 16.50 -1.95 -13.20
CA SER A 517 15.31 -1.78 -14.03
C SER A 517 15.68 -1.18 -15.39
N PRO A 518 15.17 -1.72 -16.52
CA PRO A 518 15.40 -1.13 -17.82
C PRO A 518 14.65 0.20 -17.96
N TYR A 519 13.77 0.56 -17.02
CA TYR A 519 12.98 1.78 -17.04
C TYR A 519 13.44 2.79 -16.00
N ILE A 520 13.37 4.06 -16.39
CA ILE A 520 13.48 5.22 -15.49
C ILE A 520 12.34 6.17 -15.89
N HIS A 521 11.53 6.57 -14.91
CA HIS A 521 10.47 7.56 -15.11
C HIS A 521 11.05 8.96 -14.97
N LEU A 522 10.69 9.85 -15.90
CA LEU A 522 11.16 11.23 -15.99
C LEU A 522 10.13 12.22 -15.47
N GLY A 523 9.00 11.74 -14.94
CA GLY A 523 7.86 12.56 -14.56
C GLY A 523 7.27 13.28 -15.77
N GLY A 524 7.28 14.61 -15.73
CA GLY A 524 6.95 15.45 -16.89
C GLY A 524 5.55 16.02 -16.92
N ASP A 525 4.76 15.72 -15.90
CA ASP A 525 3.43 16.24 -15.68
C ASP A 525 3.46 17.71 -15.21
N GLU A 526 2.32 18.38 -15.47
CA GLU A 526 1.94 19.68 -14.92
C GLU A 526 2.90 20.85 -15.21
N ALA A 527 3.93 20.63 -16.04
CA ALA A 527 4.84 21.65 -16.55
C ALA A 527 4.25 22.43 -17.75
N GLY A 528 2.95 22.75 -17.68
CA GLY A 528 2.16 23.38 -18.73
C GLY A 528 1.87 24.86 -18.46
N ASN A 529 0.61 25.27 -18.58
CA ASN A 529 0.17 26.64 -18.26
C ASN A 529 -0.16 26.81 -16.76
N PRO A 530 0.38 27.81 -16.02
CA PRO A 530 1.25 28.91 -16.47
C PRO A 530 2.76 28.67 -16.32
N ALA A 531 3.19 27.55 -15.74
CA ALA A 531 4.60 27.25 -15.45
C ALA A 531 5.56 27.50 -16.65
N LEU A 532 5.17 27.15 -17.88
CA LEU A 532 5.98 27.37 -19.10
C LEU A 532 6.33 28.85 -19.35
N ASP A 533 5.61 29.80 -18.76
CA ASP A 533 5.86 31.22 -18.96
C ASP A 533 7.20 31.68 -18.37
N CYS A 534 7.75 30.96 -17.39
CA CYS A 534 9.05 31.29 -16.79
C CYS A 534 10.20 31.27 -17.82
N TRP A 535 10.09 30.49 -18.90
CA TRP A 535 11.11 30.44 -19.96
C TRP A 535 11.00 31.58 -20.97
N THR A 536 9.83 32.23 -21.05
CA THR A 536 9.54 33.26 -22.07
C THR A 536 10.50 34.43 -21.99
N ASN A 537 10.80 34.93 -20.79
CA ASN A 537 11.66 36.10 -20.62
C ASN A 537 13.09 35.75 -20.19
N CYS A 538 13.44 34.46 -20.12
CA CYS A 538 14.78 34.03 -19.71
C CYS A 538 15.81 34.23 -20.83
N PRO A 539 16.91 34.99 -20.62
CA PRO A 539 17.93 35.21 -21.64
C PRO A 539 18.59 33.93 -22.15
N LYS A 540 18.80 32.93 -21.27
CA LYS A 540 19.35 31.62 -21.64
C LYS A 540 18.40 30.83 -22.53
N CYS A 541 17.11 30.82 -22.19
CA CYS A 541 16.07 30.17 -23.00
C CYS A 541 15.87 30.87 -24.34
N GLN A 542 15.96 32.21 -24.40
CA GLN A 542 15.94 32.97 -25.65
C GLN A 542 17.14 32.67 -26.54
N ALA A 543 18.34 32.54 -25.96
CA ALA A 543 19.52 32.10 -26.70
C ALA A 543 19.35 30.67 -27.24
N LEU A 544 18.76 29.77 -26.46
CA LEU A 544 18.43 28.41 -26.90
C LEU A 544 17.37 28.42 -28.01
N LYS A 545 16.30 29.21 -27.91
CA LYS A 545 15.31 29.39 -28.98
C LYS A 545 15.98 29.78 -30.29
N LYS A 546 16.88 30.77 -30.25
CA LYS A 546 17.66 31.19 -31.42
C LYS A 546 18.51 30.06 -31.99
N LYS A 547 19.16 29.26 -31.14
CA LYS A 547 19.96 28.08 -31.55
C LYS A 547 19.10 27.01 -32.22
N LEU A 548 17.86 26.82 -31.75
CA LEU A 548 16.91 25.84 -32.29
C LEU A 548 16.10 26.37 -33.49
N GLY A 549 16.31 27.62 -33.91
CA GLY A 549 15.55 28.24 -34.99
C GLY A 549 14.09 28.56 -34.63
N ILE A 550 13.77 28.65 -33.34
CA ILE A 550 12.46 29.04 -32.83
C ILE A 550 12.36 30.57 -32.93
N THR A 551 11.40 31.06 -33.72
CA THR A 551 11.27 32.50 -34.03
C THR A 551 10.31 33.24 -33.10
N THR A 552 9.41 32.54 -32.42
CA THR A 552 8.46 33.16 -31.49
C THR A 552 9.15 33.59 -30.20
N THR A 553 8.95 34.85 -29.82
CA THR A 553 9.47 35.39 -28.56
C THR A 553 8.54 35.15 -27.38
N ASP A 554 7.25 34.92 -27.64
CA ASP A 554 6.24 34.57 -26.63
C ASP A 554 6.29 33.08 -26.23
N ARG A 555 5.34 32.66 -25.40
CA ARG A 555 5.24 31.31 -24.84
C ARG A 555 4.84 30.22 -25.83
N SER A 556 4.31 30.56 -27.00
CA SER A 556 3.58 29.62 -27.88
C SER A 556 4.41 28.41 -28.33
N GLU A 557 5.74 28.56 -28.39
CA GLU A 557 6.68 27.49 -28.73
C GLU A 557 7.59 27.06 -27.57
N ASN A 558 7.29 27.42 -26.32
CA ASN A 558 8.08 26.98 -25.16
C ASN A 558 8.05 25.46 -24.97
N TRP A 559 7.00 24.77 -25.43
CA TRP A 559 6.95 23.29 -25.46
C TRP A 559 8.11 22.66 -26.25
N LYS A 560 8.69 23.37 -27.24
CA LYS A 560 9.89 22.89 -27.96
C LYS A 560 11.14 22.93 -27.08
N LEU A 561 11.21 23.84 -26.10
CA LEU A 561 12.29 23.87 -25.12
C LEU A 561 12.16 22.72 -24.11
N GLN A 562 10.93 22.38 -23.70
CA GLN A 562 10.66 21.17 -22.93
C GLN A 562 11.08 19.93 -23.72
N GLY A 563 10.69 19.85 -25.00
CA GLY A 563 11.15 18.81 -25.93
C GLY A 563 12.66 18.67 -25.98
N TYR A 564 13.40 19.78 -26.13
CA TYR A 564 14.86 19.78 -26.11
C TYR A 564 15.45 19.24 -24.80
N LEU A 565 14.85 19.57 -23.65
CA LEU A 565 15.29 19.04 -22.35
C LEU A 565 15.08 17.51 -22.28
N PHE A 566 13.89 17.05 -22.63
CA PHE A 566 13.55 15.62 -22.67
C PHE A 566 14.45 14.86 -23.64
N ASP A 567 14.64 15.36 -24.87
CA ASP A 567 15.47 14.71 -25.89
C ASP A 567 16.89 14.47 -25.37
N ARG A 568 17.52 15.47 -24.72
CA ARG A 568 18.86 15.30 -24.14
C ARG A 568 18.92 14.24 -23.04
N MET A 569 17.92 14.16 -22.17
CA MET A 569 17.88 13.16 -21.09
C MET A 569 17.55 11.77 -21.61
N ILE A 570 16.62 11.67 -22.56
CA ILE A 570 16.26 10.44 -23.25
C ILE A 570 17.48 9.86 -23.99
N GLU A 571 18.20 10.69 -24.74
CA GLU A 571 19.43 10.28 -25.43
C GLU A 571 20.51 9.81 -24.45
N LEU A 572 20.72 10.54 -23.35
CA LEU A 572 21.65 10.13 -22.30
C LEU A 572 21.28 8.75 -21.74
N LEU A 573 20.03 8.57 -21.32
CA LEU A 573 19.54 7.34 -20.71
C LEU A 573 19.65 6.15 -21.67
N ARG A 574 19.28 6.32 -22.95
CA ARG A 574 19.34 5.27 -23.95
C ARG A 574 20.76 4.91 -24.35
N ASN A 575 21.55 5.91 -24.74
CA ASN A 575 22.83 5.68 -25.39
C ASN A 575 23.92 5.31 -24.39
N ARG A 576 23.86 5.87 -23.18
CA ARG A 576 24.89 5.65 -22.15
C ARG A 576 24.52 4.60 -21.13
N TYR A 577 23.25 4.55 -20.73
CA TYR A 577 22.80 3.69 -19.63
C TYR A 577 21.84 2.58 -20.07
N HIS A 578 21.51 2.52 -21.36
CA HIS A 578 20.63 1.51 -21.96
C HIS A 578 19.27 1.38 -21.24
N LYS A 579 18.73 2.52 -20.80
CA LYS A 579 17.41 2.62 -20.18
C LYS A 579 16.37 3.08 -21.19
N THR A 580 15.14 2.66 -20.98
CA THR A 580 13.92 3.08 -21.69
C THR A 580 13.21 4.13 -20.82
N PRO A 581 13.20 5.40 -21.26
CA PRO A 581 12.55 6.45 -20.48
C PRO A 581 11.03 6.29 -20.49
N MET A 582 10.42 6.67 -19.37
CA MET A 582 8.98 6.75 -19.18
C MET A 582 8.57 8.17 -18.76
N PHE A 583 7.36 8.63 -19.07
CA PHE A 583 6.85 9.92 -18.60
C PHE A 583 5.32 10.03 -18.65
N TRP A 584 4.76 10.93 -17.86
CA TRP A 584 3.32 11.25 -17.86
C TRP A 584 2.91 11.90 -19.20
N TYR A 585 1.78 11.47 -19.76
CA TYR A 585 1.24 12.10 -20.97
C TYR A 585 0.61 13.45 -20.62
N GLU A 586 1.09 14.52 -21.26
CA GLU A 586 0.57 15.88 -21.12
C GLU A 586 0.23 16.48 -22.50
N LEU A 587 -0.89 17.20 -22.61
CA LEU A 587 -1.33 17.83 -23.86
C LEU A 587 -0.35 18.91 -24.35
N ASP A 588 0.29 19.62 -23.42
CA ASP A 588 1.29 20.65 -23.74
C ASP A 588 2.58 20.04 -24.30
N PHE A 589 2.84 18.76 -24.01
CA PHE A 589 3.97 18.00 -24.54
C PHE A 589 3.61 17.30 -25.85
N LYS A 590 3.56 18.10 -26.93
CA LYS A 590 3.00 17.75 -28.25
C LYS A 590 3.63 16.55 -28.98
N LYS A 591 4.72 15.96 -28.47
CA LYS A 591 5.41 14.86 -29.14
C LYS A 591 5.90 13.85 -28.11
N ILE A 592 5.54 12.58 -28.34
CA ILE A 592 6.09 11.45 -27.60
C ILE A 592 7.31 10.94 -28.39
N GLN A 593 8.47 10.91 -27.76
CA GLN A 593 9.70 10.42 -28.42
C GLN A 593 9.56 8.91 -28.74
N PRO A 594 9.88 8.48 -29.97
CA PRO A 594 9.78 7.08 -30.36
C PRO A 594 10.56 6.17 -29.41
N GLY A 595 9.95 5.06 -28.99
CA GLY A 595 10.54 4.08 -28.08
C GLY A 595 10.50 4.44 -26.59
N CYS A 596 9.81 5.53 -26.19
CA CYS A 596 9.48 5.78 -24.79
C CYS A 596 8.16 5.08 -24.41
N VAL A 597 7.94 4.96 -23.10
CA VAL A 597 6.63 4.58 -22.55
C VAL A 597 5.96 5.83 -21.99
N THR A 598 4.68 6.05 -22.27
CA THR A 598 3.93 7.17 -21.68
C THR A 598 2.80 6.69 -20.77
N PHE A 599 2.35 7.52 -19.84
CA PHE A 599 1.29 7.18 -18.87
C PHE A 599 0.01 7.98 -19.16
N ALA A 600 -1.11 7.29 -19.44
CA ALA A 600 -2.43 7.90 -19.60
C ALA A 600 -3.09 8.07 -18.23
N TRP A 601 -3.00 9.27 -17.66
CA TRP A 601 -3.34 9.52 -16.25
C TRP A 601 -4.47 10.53 -16.04
N ARG A 602 -4.55 11.59 -16.85
CA ARG A 602 -5.53 12.66 -16.65
C ARG A 602 -6.94 12.17 -16.92
N SER A 603 -7.85 12.44 -15.98
CA SER A 603 -9.22 12.01 -16.12
C SER A 603 -9.90 12.67 -17.32
N GLY A 604 -10.57 11.86 -18.15
CA GLY A 604 -11.23 12.31 -19.37
C GLY A 604 -10.30 12.59 -20.56
N LEU A 605 -8.98 12.33 -20.45
CA LEU A 605 -8.02 12.47 -21.55
C LEU A 605 -7.40 11.13 -22.01
N THR A 606 -7.94 10.02 -21.52
CA THR A 606 -7.44 8.67 -21.82
C THR A 606 -7.43 8.40 -23.32
N GLU A 607 -8.52 8.70 -24.04
CA GLU A 607 -8.63 8.43 -25.47
C GLU A 607 -7.61 9.25 -26.30
N GLU A 608 -7.42 10.51 -25.95
CA GLU A 608 -6.42 11.40 -26.55
C GLU A 608 -5.01 10.87 -26.34
N ALA A 609 -4.68 10.42 -25.12
CA ALA A 609 -3.38 9.82 -24.81
C ALA A 609 -3.13 8.55 -25.63
N LEU A 610 -4.13 7.69 -25.78
CA LEU A 610 -4.04 6.47 -26.58
C LEU A 610 -3.80 6.78 -28.07
N LYS A 611 -4.54 7.74 -28.64
CA LYS A 611 -4.33 8.19 -30.03
C LYS A 611 -2.93 8.73 -30.22
N ALA A 612 -2.46 9.58 -29.32
CA ALA A 612 -1.10 10.13 -29.38
C ALA A 612 -0.04 9.03 -29.32
N ALA A 613 -0.21 8.01 -28.48
CA ALA A 613 0.71 6.87 -28.41
C ALA A 613 0.76 6.08 -29.73
N VAL A 614 -0.39 5.84 -30.36
CA VAL A 614 -0.46 5.18 -31.67
C VAL A 614 0.22 6.03 -32.75
N GLU A 615 -0.12 7.31 -32.85
CA GLU A 615 0.45 8.25 -33.84
C GLU A 615 1.97 8.38 -33.73
N ASN A 616 2.51 8.27 -32.52
CA ASN A 616 3.96 8.38 -32.26
C ASN A 616 4.67 7.03 -32.15
N ASN A 617 3.99 5.91 -32.40
CA ASN A 617 4.53 4.55 -32.24
C ASN A 617 5.19 4.34 -30.85
N ALA A 618 4.50 4.80 -29.81
CA ALA A 618 4.93 4.69 -28.42
C ALA A 618 4.14 3.60 -27.68
N ARG A 619 4.74 3.08 -26.60
CA ARG A 619 4.02 2.20 -25.67
C ARG A 619 3.35 3.04 -24.59
N ILE A 620 2.24 2.55 -24.03
CA ILE A 620 1.43 3.31 -23.08
C ILE A 620 0.99 2.48 -21.87
N MET A 621 1.20 3.05 -20.69
CA MET A 621 0.65 2.59 -19.41
C MET A 621 -0.72 3.19 -19.17
N LEU A 622 -1.67 2.35 -18.78
CA LEU A 622 -3.03 2.78 -18.43
C LEU A 622 -3.11 3.02 -16.93
N CYS A 623 -3.27 4.28 -16.55
CA CYS A 623 -3.48 4.73 -15.17
C CYS A 623 -4.52 5.86 -15.08
N PRO A 624 -5.64 5.79 -15.82
CA PRO A 624 -6.55 6.92 -15.95
C PRO A 624 -7.19 7.31 -14.61
N GLY A 625 -7.33 8.61 -14.38
CA GLY A 625 -7.79 9.19 -13.11
C GLY A 625 -9.13 8.67 -12.63
N GLU A 626 -10.04 8.32 -13.54
CA GLU A 626 -11.33 7.72 -13.25
C GLU A 626 -11.27 6.27 -12.72
N HIS A 627 -10.12 5.59 -12.82
CA HIS A 627 -9.98 4.17 -12.47
C HIS A 627 -8.82 3.87 -11.51
N CYS A 628 -7.72 4.61 -11.60
CA CYS A 628 -6.43 4.17 -11.06
C CYS A 628 -5.81 5.07 -9.99
N TYR A 629 -6.43 6.20 -9.65
CA TYR A 629 -5.97 7.09 -8.58
C TYR A 629 -6.50 6.57 -7.23
N PHE A 630 -5.63 5.90 -6.49
CA PHE A 630 -5.99 5.23 -5.22
C PHE A 630 -5.81 6.14 -4.00
N ASP A 631 -5.14 7.28 -4.17
CA ASP A 631 -5.19 8.40 -3.24
C ASP A 631 -6.61 8.96 -3.06
N TYR A 632 -7.48 8.82 -4.07
CA TYR A 632 -8.88 9.23 -4.00
C TYR A 632 -9.68 8.35 -3.04
N PRO A 633 -10.67 8.91 -2.30
CA PRO A 633 -11.54 8.12 -1.44
C PRO A 633 -12.37 7.11 -2.26
N MET A 634 -12.60 5.92 -1.69
CA MET A 634 -13.37 4.86 -2.35
C MET A 634 -14.88 5.08 -2.30
N ALA A 635 -15.35 5.84 -1.30
CA ALA A 635 -16.72 6.30 -1.18
C ALA A 635 -16.78 7.71 -0.58
N LYS A 636 -17.92 8.40 -0.79
CA LYS A 636 -18.14 9.72 -0.20
C LYS A 636 -18.06 9.65 1.34
N GLY A 637 -17.18 10.45 1.93
CA GLY A 637 -16.95 10.46 3.38
C GLY A 637 -16.02 9.34 3.87
N ASP A 638 -15.42 8.56 2.97
CA ASP A 638 -14.28 7.72 3.30
C ASP A 638 -12.98 8.53 3.40
N MET A 639 -11.90 7.92 3.89
CA MET A 639 -10.58 8.56 3.91
C MET A 639 -10.03 8.77 2.48
N PRO A 640 -9.40 9.92 2.17
CA PRO A 640 -9.40 11.15 2.95
C PRO A 640 -10.74 11.90 2.96
N GLU A 641 -11.19 12.27 4.16
CA GLU A 641 -12.44 13.01 4.37
C GLU A 641 -12.33 14.49 3.98
N VAL A 642 -11.11 15.01 3.99
CA VAL A 642 -10.73 16.34 3.50
C VAL A 642 -9.63 16.15 2.49
N ASN A 643 -9.87 16.58 1.26
CA ASN A 643 -8.92 16.56 0.15
C ASN A 643 -9.10 17.82 -0.71
N TRP A 644 -8.18 18.07 -1.64
CA TRP A 644 -8.12 19.25 -2.50
C TRP A 644 -9.05 19.20 -3.73
N GLY A 645 -10.20 18.52 -3.64
CA GLY A 645 -11.15 18.36 -4.76
C GLY A 645 -11.00 17.06 -5.54
N MET A 646 -10.40 16.03 -4.93
CA MET A 646 -10.35 14.69 -5.51
C MET A 646 -11.77 14.13 -5.66
N PRO A 647 -12.10 13.49 -6.80
CA PRO A 647 -13.35 12.74 -6.93
C PRO A 647 -13.31 11.44 -6.11
N VAL A 648 -14.41 10.69 -6.16
CA VAL A 648 -14.47 9.33 -5.62
C VAL A 648 -14.11 8.35 -6.74
N THR A 649 -13.20 7.42 -6.47
CA THR A 649 -12.91 6.28 -7.34
C THR A 649 -13.35 5.01 -6.65
N THR A 650 -14.55 4.51 -6.95
CA THR A 650 -15.09 3.31 -6.29
C THR A 650 -14.33 2.06 -6.72
N LEU A 651 -14.42 0.98 -5.93
CA LEU A 651 -13.90 -0.33 -6.34
C LEU A 651 -14.47 -0.77 -7.70
N LYS A 652 -15.75 -0.49 -7.95
CA LYS A 652 -16.42 -0.87 -9.20
C LYS A 652 -15.89 -0.08 -10.39
N ASP A 653 -15.54 1.19 -10.19
CA ASP A 653 -14.92 2.00 -11.23
C ASP A 653 -13.54 1.47 -11.57
N THR A 654 -12.68 1.17 -10.59
CA THR A 654 -11.40 0.50 -10.86
C THR A 654 -11.60 -0.84 -11.58
N TYR A 655 -12.58 -1.65 -11.17
CA TYR A 655 -12.87 -2.93 -11.83
C TYR A 655 -13.34 -2.78 -13.28
N ARG A 656 -13.96 -1.67 -13.64
CA ARG A 656 -14.42 -1.42 -15.02
C ARG A 656 -13.29 -1.15 -15.99
N LEU A 657 -12.07 -0.88 -15.52
CA LEU A 657 -10.92 -0.67 -16.39
C LEU A 657 -10.72 -1.89 -17.29
N ASP A 658 -10.91 -1.68 -18.59
CA ASP A 658 -10.44 -2.55 -19.65
C ASP A 658 -9.23 -1.87 -20.29
N PRO A 659 -7.99 -2.36 -20.07
CA PRO A 659 -6.78 -1.71 -20.57
C PRO A 659 -6.71 -1.61 -22.10
N GLY A 660 -7.48 -2.43 -22.82
CA GLY A 660 -7.58 -2.35 -24.28
C GLY A 660 -8.39 -1.14 -24.77
N TRP A 661 -9.21 -0.54 -23.90
CA TRP A 661 -10.04 0.65 -24.16
C TRP A 661 -10.80 0.65 -25.50
N GLY A 662 -11.22 -0.53 -25.97
CA GLY A 662 -11.90 -0.70 -27.26
C GLY A 662 -11.04 -0.42 -28.50
N MET A 663 -9.73 -0.19 -28.36
CA MET A 663 -8.81 0.14 -29.47
C MET A 663 -8.49 -1.08 -30.38
N GLY A 664 -8.87 -2.28 -29.95
CA GLY A 664 -8.67 -3.51 -30.71
C GLY A 664 -7.31 -4.17 -30.50
N LYS A 665 -7.15 -5.36 -31.11
CA LYS A 665 -6.01 -6.26 -30.85
C LYS A 665 -4.67 -5.69 -31.33
N ASP A 666 -4.66 -4.90 -32.40
CA ASP A 666 -3.42 -4.30 -32.90
C ASP A 666 -2.84 -3.29 -31.91
N PHE A 667 -3.68 -2.50 -31.25
CA PHE A 667 -3.25 -1.64 -30.15
C PHE A 667 -2.73 -2.45 -28.96
N GLU A 668 -3.47 -3.50 -28.54
CA GLU A 668 -3.05 -4.34 -27.42
C GLU A 668 -1.68 -4.99 -27.65
N ASN A 669 -1.38 -5.41 -28.87
CA ASN A 669 -0.11 -6.05 -29.19
C ASN A 669 1.06 -5.06 -29.32
N ASN A 670 0.81 -3.85 -29.85
CA ASN A 670 1.89 -2.95 -30.26
C ASN A 670 2.10 -1.76 -29.32
N ASN A 671 1.04 -1.29 -28.65
CA ASN A 671 1.08 -0.05 -27.86
C ASN A 671 0.81 -0.29 -26.38
N LEU A 672 -0.13 -1.17 -26.02
CA LEU A 672 -0.43 -1.43 -24.61
C LEU A 672 0.81 -1.96 -23.87
N PHE A 673 1.27 -1.20 -22.87
CA PHE A 673 2.41 -1.56 -22.04
C PHE A 673 1.95 -2.32 -20.79
N GLY A 674 0.91 -1.79 -20.14
CA GLY A 674 0.47 -2.28 -18.84
C GLY A 674 -0.55 -1.40 -18.16
N VAL A 675 -0.75 -1.67 -16.87
CA VAL A 675 -1.66 -0.94 -15.99
C VAL A 675 -0.91 -0.47 -14.74
N ALA A 676 -1.21 0.74 -14.26
CA ALA A 676 -0.65 1.27 -13.03
C ALA A 676 -1.77 1.86 -12.14
N GLY A 677 -1.66 1.63 -10.83
CA GLY A 677 -2.44 2.31 -9.80
C GLY A 677 -1.56 3.24 -8.99
N THR A 678 -1.96 4.49 -8.83
CA THR A 678 -1.15 5.54 -8.21
C THR A 678 -1.61 5.82 -6.77
N LEU A 679 -0.64 5.94 -5.86
CA LEU A 679 -0.86 6.27 -4.45
C LEU A 679 -0.10 7.56 -4.10
N TRP A 680 -0.60 8.68 -4.63
CA TRP A 680 -0.17 10.02 -4.21
C TRP A 680 -0.45 10.23 -2.70
N SER A 681 0.47 10.86 -1.99
CA SER A 681 0.56 10.75 -0.53
C SER A 681 0.31 12.06 0.23
N GLU A 682 -0.33 13.05 -0.40
CA GLU A 682 -0.76 14.30 0.27
C GLU A 682 -1.59 13.99 1.51
N CYS A 683 -2.45 12.97 1.42
CA CYS A 683 -3.33 12.54 2.50
C CYS A 683 -3.03 11.14 3.04
N ILE A 684 -2.00 10.44 2.56
CA ILE A 684 -1.62 9.10 3.02
C ILE A 684 -0.55 9.23 4.10
N ASN A 685 -0.97 9.64 5.30
CA ASN A 685 -0.04 10.10 6.33
C ASN A 685 0.56 9.00 7.25
N THR A 686 0.22 7.74 7.03
CA THR A 686 0.83 6.58 7.73
C THR A 686 0.99 5.39 6.80
N PRO A 687 1.93 4.46 7.09
CA PRO A 687 2.16 3.29 6.25
C PRO A 687 0.93 2.38 6.08
N GLU A 688 0.14 2.20 7.14
CA GLU A 688 -1.08 1.40 7.06
C GLU A 688 -2.10 1.99 6.08
N ARG A 689 -2.12 3.32 5.93
CA ARG A 689 -3.04 4.01 5.02
C ARG A 689 -2.72 3.74 3.55
N ILE A 690 -1.49 3.32 3.22
CA ILE A 690 -1.12 2.84 1.89
C ILE A 690 -1.95 1.60 1.54
N TYR A 691 -2.03 0.63 2.46
CA TYR A 691 -2.85 -0.57 2.28
C TYR A 691 -4.34 -0.24 2.26
N TYR A 692 -4.79 0.65 3.15
CA TYR A 692 -6.18 1.11 3.20
C TYR A 692 -6.64 1.68 1.85
N GLN A 693 -5.81 2.53 1.24
CA GLN A 693 -6.10 3.17 -0.03
C GLN A 693 -5.94 2.23 -1.22
N ALA A 694 -4.92 1.37 -1.19
CA ALA A 694 -4.65 0.44 -2.28
C ALA A 694 -5.72 -0.66 -2.37
N TYR A 695 -6.10 -1.29 -1.26
CA TYR A 695 -6.97 -2.47 -1.27
C TYR A 695 -8.41 -2.13 -0.86
N PRO A 696 -9.43 -2.72 -1.53
CA PRO A 696 -9.36 -3.77 -2.57
C PRO A 696 -9.10 -3.32 -4.02
N ARG A 697 -8.91 -2.03 -4.33
CA ARG A 697 -8.75 -1.57 -5.73
C ARG A 697 -7.54 -2.16 -6.45
N ALA A 698 -6.43 -2.42 -5.75
CA ALA A 698 -5.27 -3.11 -6.28
C ALA A 698 -5.58 -4.55 -6.74
N LEU A 699 -6.56 -5.22 -6.13
CA LEU A 699 -7.06 -6.53 -6.60
C LEU A 699 -7.79 -6.40 -7.93
N ALA A 700 -8.59 -5.34 -8.10
CA ALA A 700 -9.29 -5.05 -9.34
C ALA A 700 -8.31 -4.66 -10.46
N LEU A 701 -7.26 -3.88 -10.14
CA LEU A 701 -6.17 -3.54 -11.07
C LEU A 701 -5.38 -4.78 -11.49
N ALA A 702 -5.03 -5.65 -10.54
CA ALA A 702 -4.38 -6.92 -10.83
C ALA A 702 -5.24 -7.78 -11.78
N GLU A 703 -6.56 -7.80 -11.58
CA GLU A 703 -7.47 -8.49 -12.49
C GLU A 703 -7.53 -7.85 -13.88
N ALA A 704 -7.49 -6.51 -13.98
CA ALA A 704 -7.45 -5.80 -15.26
C ALA A 704 -6.18 -6.09 -16.07
N GLY A 705 -5.02 -6.11 -15.42
CA GLY A 705 -3.72 -6.37 -16.07
C GLY A 705 -3.42 -7.85 -16.34
N TRP A 706 -4.08 -8.77 -15.63
CA TRP A 706 -3.82 -10.21 -15.76
C TRP A 706 -4.90 -10.95 -16.54
N SER A 707 -6.18 -10.77 -16.17
CA SER A 707 -7.26 -11.62 -16.67
C SER A 707 -7.72 -11.20 -18.05
N MET A 708 -8.03 -12.20 -18.89
CA MET A 708 -8.66 -11.95 -20.18
C MET A 708 -10.06 -11.37 -19.98
N GLN A 709 -10.42 -10.35 -20.76
CA GLN A 709 -11.68 -9.60 -20.58
C GLN A 709 -12.92 -10.52 -20.58
N LYS A 710 -12.93 -11.56 -21.44
CA LYS A 710 -14.01 -12.55 -21.53
C LYS A 710 -14.24 -13.37 -20.25
N ASN A 711 -13.26 -13.45 -19.35
CA ASN A 711 -13.33 -14.22 -18.10
C ASN A 711 -13.73 -13.34 -16.90
N ARG A 712 -13.77 -12.01 -17.07
CA ARG A 712 -14.06 -11.05 -16.00
C ARG A 712 -15.57 -10.90 -15.80
N SER A 713 -16.01 -10.89 -14.54
CA SER A 713 -17.37 -10.58 -14.09
C SER A 713 -17.31 -9.88 -12.75
N TRP A 714 -18.03 -8.77 -12.60
CA TRP A 714 -18.10 -8.01 -11.35
C TRP A 714 -18.62 -8.89 -10.19
N GLU A 715 -19.69 -9.63 -10.43
CA GLU A 715 -20.29 -10.52 -9.44
C GLU A 715 -19.30 -11.64 -9.06
N GLY A 716 -18.62 -12.22 -10.04
CA GLY A 716 -17.56 -13.20 -9.80
C GLY A 716 -16.36 -12.63 -9.05
N PHE A 717 -15.98 -11.39 -9.31
CA PHE A 717 -14.91 -10.69 -8.61
C PHE A 717 -15.24 -10.45 -7.14
N ILE A 718 -16.43 -9.93 -6.83
CA ILE A 718 -16.87 -9.72 -5.43
C ILE A 718 -16.87 -11.03 -4.64
N LEU A 719 -17.32 -12.13 -5.26
CA LEU A 719 -17.30 -13.45 -4.63
C LEU A 719 -15.87 -13.91 -4.29
N ARG A 720 -14.90 -13.69 -5.19
CA ARG A 720 -13.49 -14.08 -5.01
C ARG A 720 -12.71 -13.14 -4.09
N MET A 721 -13.15 -11.89 -4.01
CA MET A 721 -12.52 -10.85 -3.20
C MET A 721 -12.72 -11.10 -1.72
N LYS A 722 -13.92 -11.54 -1.31
CA LYS A 722 -14.26 -11.74 0.10
C LYS A 722 -13.25 -12.64 0.84
N PRO A 723 -12.89 -13.85 0.35
CA PRO A 723 -11.84 -14.67 0.98
C PRO A 723 -10.48 -14.00 1.09
N THR A 724 -10.13 -13.15 0.12
CA THR A 724 -8.88 -12.40 0.12
C THR A 724 -8.88 -11.36 1.24
N LEU A 725 -9.97 -10.61 1.37
CA LEU A 725 -10.12 -9.60 2.42
C LEU A 725 -10.23 -10.22 3.83
N GLU A 726 -10.90 -11.35 3.97
CA GLU A 726 -10.92 -12.13 5.22
C GLU A 726 -9.50 -12.54 5.65
N ASP A 727 -8.68 -13.03 4.71
CA ASP A 727 -7.28 -13.36 4.97
C ASP A 727 -6.42 -12.13 5.29
N MET A 728 -6.67 -10.99 4.64
CA MET A 728 -6.01 -9.72 4.98
C MET A 728 -6.35 -9.27 6.41
N MET A 729 -7.63 -9.32 6.80
CA MET A 729 -8.05 -9.02 8.19
C MET A 729 -7.35 -9.94 9.19
N ARG A 730 -7.31 -11.25 8.88
CA ARG A 730 -6.65 -12.28 9.69
C ARG A 730 -5.14 -12.05 9.82
N ARG A 731 -4.49 -11.47 8.81
CA ARG A 731 -3.06 -11.11 8.83
C ARG A 731 -2.81 -9.72 9.45
N GLY A 732 -3.86 -9.00 9.82
CA GLY A 732 -3.75 -7.65 10.37
C GLY A 732 -3.39 -6.59 9.32
N ILE A 733 -3.78 -6.81 8.05
CA ILE A 733 -3.64 -5.83 6.98
C ILE A 733 -4.97 -5.08 6.82
N THR A 734 -4.88 -3.75 6.87
CA THR A 734 -6.03 -2.86 6.67
C THR A 734 -6.36 -2.69 5.19
N PHE A 735 -7.63 -2.44 4.89
CA PHE A 735 -8.17 -2.15 3.56
C PHE A 735 -9.44 -1.30 3.73
N SER A 736 -9.86 -0.59 2.68
CA SER A 736 -11.15 0.09 2.70
C SER A 736 -12.29 -0.92 2.63
N MET A 737 -13.26 -0.78 3.53
CA MET A 737 -14.45 -1.63 3.60
C MET A 737 -15.62 -1.09 2.74
N GLU A 738 -15.34 -0.13 1.85
CA GLU A 738 -16.33 0.53 0.99
C GLU A 738 -16.48 -0.20 -0.36
N PHE A 739 -17.17 -1.35 -0.40
CA PHE A 739 -17.34 -2.15 -1.61
C PHE A 739 -18.69 -2.87 -1.73
#